data_AF-A0AAD5TNG6-F1
#
_entry.id   AF-A0AAD5TNG6-F1
#
_cell.length_a   1.000
_cell.length_b   1.000
_cell.length_c   1.000
_cell.angle_alpha   90.00
_cell.angle_beta   90.00
_cell.angle_gamma   90.00
#
_symmetry.space_group_name_H-M   'P 1'
#
loop_
_entity.id
_entity.type
_entity.pdbx_description
1 polymer ?
#
loop_
_entity_poly.entity_id
_entity_poly.type
_entity_poly.pdbx_seq_one_letter_code
_entity_poly.pdbx_strand_id
1 'polypeptide(L)'
;MPRTPGPVLDKAAARPAPSLTTAVVRLISLGILFHAIYSWSIFDIYFRSPLVHGMQPVVPSQQPPPARRLLLVVADGLRADKLFERRLERAPFLREVVMEKGRWGVSHTRVPTESRPGHVALIAGFYEDVSAVTKGWTMNPVTFDSVFNQSSHTWSFGSPDILPMFAHGASDPTKVEAIMYPQESEDFAKDASKLDTWVFDKFDQLLAEGRKNATLEALMRQQGAVFFLHLLGLDTNGHAYRPESHEYLDNIAMVDKGLRKAVAALDSFFENDESTAFVFTADHGMSNQGNHGDGNPDNTQTPLIAWGSGVPLPAKARGARSQDGLTEAWDLADRLRVDVEQADIAPLMSSLIGVPYPMNSVGVLPLAYRAGTVKDRSVAAFDNARQILEQYRVKSERKRRHEPFFKPFARLAHNEERVAAIAALIDDGRYQQAIEQSQELIKLCLKGMRYYETYDWFFLRSVISSGYLGWIAYSIVFILRAGAPHTGKAGLHKTDTTVIVFAATVFAALSLFLYSKDSPVLYYAYIAFPVYFWTQCLRHRANIASLTSTVLRNRTHAMMTGGTVAFYIAALEILVFSYFRREVLTPCLWALGLLWPQTFPAHVKFQNRVLIASWGAACVATSVFPLLSAEKRENPLLVCAGGIAIVASGVFAYVKLPAHIAPELPESTPFKAKAITGPQVAPRQPVILVEIAIAVVSVLTTLDTTFRLRAKTGLPLLNQSISWSVLALAGLIPLVDAVHRGQHYLRRLTVLYLAFAPVFVQLTISYEALFYVCFSAVLGCWLSLERLLYEDGSAYGQMTSTEQATRRRRVGGAPRSLQINDLRVAATFLLLTNVAFFGTGNMASVSSFSLESVYRFTTVFAPFLMGALLILKILIPFSLLSSTLAVLARALDLPAFALFLLVLATTDIMTLNFFFLVKDHGSWLEIGTTISHFVIASAFIVFQCLMFAASWALVGKVLVPPAPRGRSNRKER
;
A
#
# COMPACT_ATOMS: atom_id res chain seq x y z
N MET A 1 75.14 -36.46 26.31
CA MET A 1 74.42 -35.73 27.37
C MET A 1 74.54 -34.23 27.10
N PRO A 2 73.47 -33.42 27.27
CA PRO A 2 72.42 -33.30 26.26
C PRO A 2 72.30 -31.85 25.71
N ARG A 3 71.86 -31.71 24.45
CA ARG A 3 71.16 -30.50 23.99
C ARG A 3 69.72 -30.86 23.69
N THR A 4 68.84 -30.18 24.39
CA THR A 4 67.39 -30.28 24.42
C THR A 4 66.75 -29.90 23.06
N PRO A 5 65.59 -30.49 22.72
CA PRO A 5 64.83 -30.12 21.53
C PRO A 5 64.06 -28.81 21.74
N GLY A 6 64.14 -27.92 20.74
CA GLY A 6 63.36 -26.69 20.68
C GLY A 6 61.87 -26.96 20.38
N PRO A 7 60.97 -26.03 20.76
CA PRO A 7 59.54 -26.27 20.74
C PRO A 7 58.98 -26.28 19.32
N VAL A 8 58.13 -27.26 19.05
CA VAL A 8 57.25 -27.33 17.89
C VAL A 8 56.28 -26.15 17.97
N LEU A 9 56.45 -25.18 17.07
CA LEU A 9 55.45 -24.12 16.84
C LEU A 9 54.32 -24.71 16.01
N ASP A 10 53.22 -24.99 16.70
CA ASP A 10 51.94 -25.42 16.15
C ASP A 10 51.39 -24.32 15.22
N LYS A 11 51.48 -24.53 13.90
CA LYS A 11 50.88 -23.65 12.89
C LYS A 11 49.38 -23.95 12.80
N ALA A 12 48.62 -23.58 13.82
CA ALA A 12 47.19 -23.39 13.68
C ALA A 12 46.95 -22.12 12.85
N ALA A 13 46.67 -22.30 11.56
CA ALA A 13 46.34 -21.22 10.63
C ALA A 13 45.09 -20.46 11.10
N ALA A 14 45.30 -19.32 11.76
CA ALA A 14 44.24 -18.35 12.02
C ALA A 14 43.71 -17.84 10.67
N ARG A 15 42.49 -18.24 10.30
CA ARG A 15 41.79 -17.67 9.13
C ARG A 15 41.77 -16.14 9.27
N PRO A 16 42.17 -15.37 8.25
CA PRO A 16 42.12 -13.91 8.32
C PRO A 16 40.66 -13.46 8.51
N ALA A 17 40.46 -12.51 9.42
CA ALA A 17 39.14 -11.93 9.67
C ALA A 17 38.59 -11.31 8.37
N PRO A 18 37.28 -11.43 8.09
CA PRO A 18 36.68 -10.84 6.90
C PRO A 18 36.92 -9.33 6.89
N SER A 19 37.22 -8.77 5.70
CA SER A 19 37.29 -7.33 5.50
C SER A 19 35.98 -6.65 5.92
N LEU A 20 36.03 -5.39 6.36
CA LEU A 20 34.85 -4.61 6.78
C LEU A 20 33.75 -4.64 5.71
N THR A 21 34.12 -4.63 4.44
CA THR A 21 33.21 -4.77 3.29
C THR A 21 32.45 -6.10 3.31
N THR A 22 33.14 -7.23 3.53
CA THR A 22 32.50 -8.55 3.61
C THR A 22 31.55 -8.67 4.80
N ALA A 23 31.88 -8.04 5.93
CA ALA A 23 31.01 -8.00 7.10
C ALA A 23 29.74 -7.18 6.86
N VAL A 24 29.86 -6.02 6.19
CA VAL A 24 28.73 -5.17 5.81
C VAL A 24 27.81 -5.87 4.80
N VAL A 25 28.37 -6.53 3.77
CA VAL A 25 27.58 -7.29 2.80
C VAL A 25 26.78 -8.39 3.49
N ARG A 26 27.39 -9.15 4.41
CA ARG A 26 26.67 -10.16 5.20
C ARG A 26 25.53 -9.59 6.03
N LEU A 27 25.75 -8.44 6.68
CA LEU A 27 24.70 -7.76 7.44
C LEU A 27 23.54 -7.35 6.54
N ILE A 28 23.82 -6.74 5.39
CA ILE A 28 22.81 -6.32 4.43
C ILE A 28 22.03 -7.53 3.88
N SER A 29 22.72 -8.61 3.48
CA SER A 29 22.06 -9.84 3.01
C SER A 29 21.16 -10.47 4.08
N LEU A 30 21.62 -10.51 5.33
CA LEU A 30 20.83 -11.00 6.45
C LEU A 30 19.60 -10.10 6.69
N GLY A 31 19.78 -8.78 6.60
CA GLY A 31 18.69 -7.81 6.68
C GLY A 31 17.65 -8.04 5.59
N ILE A 32 18.06 -8.16 4.33
CA ILE A 32 17.12 -8.43 3.22
C ILE A 32 16.33 -9.72 3.45
N LEU A 33 16.99 -10.80 3.87
CA LEU A 33 16.32 -12.07 4.17
C LEU A 33 15.33 -11.94 5.34
N PHE A 34 15.73 -11.27 6.42
CA PHE A 34 14.88 -11.00 7.58
C PHE A 34 13.62 -10.25 7.17
N HIS A 35 13.76 -9.11 6.46
CA HIS A 35 12.62 -8.31 6.04
C HIS A 35 11.73 -9.04 5.03
N ALA A 36 12.30 -9.81 4.09
CA ALA A 36 11.51 -10.59 3.15
C ALA A 36 10.59 -11.60 3.88
N ILE A 37 11.12 -12.31 4.87
CA ILE A 37 10.36 -13.26 5.68
C ILE A 37 9.36 -12.53 6.58
N TYR A 38 9.79 -11.48 7.28
CA TYR A 38 8.95 -10.76 8.24
C TYR A 38 7.85 -9.92 7.57
N SER A 39 8.02 -9.53 6.30
CA SER A 39 6.95 -8.88 5.52
C SER A 39 5.74 -9.81 5.35
N TRP A 40 5.96 -11.12 5.34
CA TRP A 40 4.87 -12.09 5.23
C TRP A 40 4.11 -12.30 6.55
N SER A 41 4.69 -11.88 7.68
CA SER A 41 4.10 -12.12 9.00
C SER A 41 2.72 -11.50 9.19
N ILE A 42 2.42 -10.39 8.51
CA ILE A 42 1.10 -9.78 8.59
C ILE A 42 0.01 -10.67 8.00
N PHE A 43 0.30 -11.44 6.94
CA PHE A 43 -0.67 -12.35 6.35
C PHE A 43 -0.99 -13.52 7.30
N ASP A 44 0.03 -14.09 7.92
CA ASP A 44 -0.19 -15.19 8.88
C ASP A 44 -0.89 -14.77 10.18
N ILE A 45 -0.67 -13.52 10.60
CA ILE A 45 -1.21 -12.97 11.85
C ILE A 45 -2.61 -12.40 11.62
N TYR A 46 -2.78 -11.51 10.64
CA TYR A 46 -3.98 -10.71 10.46
C TYR A 46 -4.95 -11.30 9.42
N PHE A 47 -4.46 -12.07 8.45
CA PHE A 47 -5.24 -12.50 7.26
C PHE A 47 -5.32 -14.03 7.17
N ARG A 48 -6.09 -14.60 8.10
CA ARG A 48 -6.41 -16.04 8.10
C ARG A 48 -7.71 -16.27 7.34
N SER A 49 -7.72 -17.34 6.53
CA SER A 49 -8.90 -17.73 5.75
C SER A 49 -10.17 -17.75 6.63
N PRO A 50 -11.25 -17.07 6.21
CA PRO A 50 -12.52 -17.10 6.91
C PRO A 50 -13.24 -18.44 6.69
N LEU A 51 -12.87 -19.19 5.65
CA LEU A 51 -13.54 -20.42 5.27
C LEU A 51 -13.31 -21.52 6.31
N VAL A 52 -14.43 -22.02 6.79
CA VAL A 52 -14.54 -23.21 7.64
C VAL A 52 -15.16 -24.31 6.78
N HIS A 53 -14.67 -25.53 6.88
CA HIS A 53 -15.21 -26.69 6.15
C HIS A 53 -15.69 -27.75 7.15
N GLY A 54 -16.60 -28.62 6.72
CA GLY A 54 -17.12 -29.72 7.55
C GLY A 54 -18.35 -29.38 8.39
N MET A 55 -19.04 -28.28 8.08
CA MET A 55 -20.32 -27.90 8.69
C MET A 55 -21.49 -28.58 7.98
N GLN A 56 -22.66 -28.62 8.63
CA GLN A 56 -23.90 -29.14 8.07
C GLN A 56 -24.88 -28.01 7.72
N PRO A 57 -25.54 -28.03 6.55
CA PRO A 57 -26.50 -27.00 6.18
C PRO A 57 -27.71 -27.03 7.09
N VAL A 58 -28.14 -25.86 7.56
CA VAL A 58 -29.41 -25.71 8.25
C VAL A 58 -30.52 -25.69 7.21
N VAL A 59 -31.36 -26.73 7.25
CA VAL A 59 -32.55 -26.82 6.39
C VAL A 59 -33.54 -25.72 6.79
N PRO A 60 -34.01 -24.87 5.86
CA PRO A 60 -35.00 -23.84 6.15
C PRO A 60 -36.27 -24.44 6.74
N SER A 61 -36.70 -23.91 7.90
CA SER A 61 -37.83 -24.43 8.65
C SER A 61 -39.19 -23.98 8.08
N GLN A 62 -39.20 -22.99 7.18
CA GLN A 62 -40.42 -22.44 6.59
C GLN A 62 -40.75 -23.09 5.24
N GLN A 63 -41.93 -23.70 5.16
CA GLN A 63 -42.52 -24.14 3.90
C GLN A 63 -44.03 -23.84 3.84
N PRO A 64 -44.57 -23.41 2.68
CA PRO A 64 -43.84 -23.06 1.46
C PRO A 64 -43.05 -21.75 1.62
N PRO A 65 -41.97 -21.55 0.85
CA PRO A 65 -41.22 -20.29 0.87
C PRO A 65 -41.99 -19.14 0.19
N PRO A 66 -41.57 -17.89 0.42
CA PRO A 66 -42.25 -16.70 -0.12
C PRO A 66 -42.28 -16.64 -1.65
N ALA A 67 -41.20 -17.05 -2.31
CA ALA A 67 -41.06 -17.04 -3.75
C ALA A 67 -40.68 -18.45 -4.25
N ARG A 68 -41.09 -18.77 -5.48
CA ARG A 68 -40.69 -20.00 -6.17
C ARG A 68 -39.35 -19.87 -6.85
N ARG A 69 -39.03 -18.66 -7.32
CA ARG A 69 -37.82 -18.38 -8.11
C ARG A 69 -37.28 -16.98 -7.87
N LEU A 70 -36.02 -16.78 -8.24
CA LEU A 70 -35.29 -15.53 -8.08
C LEU A 70 -34.70 -15.08 -9.42
N LEU A 71 -34.86 -13.80 -9.75
CA LEU A 71 -34.03 -13.11 -10.74
C LEU A 71 -33.05 -12.19 -10.00
N LEU A 72 -31.77 -12.54 -10.02
CA LEU A 72 -30.67 -11.71 -9.55
C LEU A 72 -30.07 -10.95 -10.74
N VAL A 73 -29.95 -9.63 -10.62
CA VAL A 73 -29.29 -8.78 -11.62
C VAL A 73 -28.20 -7.97 -10.94
N VAL A 74 -26.97 -8.12 -11.43
CA VAL A 74 -25.81 -7.37 -10.96
C VAL A 74 -25.28 -6.51 -12.09
N ALA A 75 -25.42 -5.19 -11.94
CA ALA A 75 -24.86 -4.20 -12.85
C ALA A 75 -23.45 -3.82 -12.37
N ASP A 76 -22.43 -4.45 -12.94
CA ASP A 76 -21.03 -4.36 -12.50
C ASP A 76 -20.53 -2.90 -12.55
N GLY A 77 -19.86 -2.46 -11.50
CA GLY A 77 -19.33 -1.09 -11.39
C GLY A 77 -20.37 0.03 -11.21
N LEU A 78 -21.66 -0.28 -11.02
CA LEU A 78 -22.72 0.73 -10.88
C LEU A 78 -22.70 1.43 -9.51
N ARG A 79 -22.32 2.71 -9.53
CA ARG A 79 -22.42 3.60 -8.36
C ARG A 79 -23.87 3.87 -7.93
N ALA A 80 -24.12 3.85 -6.61
CA ALA A 80 -25.43 4.17 -6.04
C ALA A 80 -25.88 5.61 -6.34
N ASP A 81 -24.97 6.59 -6.25
CA ASP A 81 -25.29 7.99 -6.46
C ASP A 81 -25.72 8.27 -7.91
N LYS A 82 -25.05 7.65 -8.89
CA LYS A 82 -25.39 7.78 -10.31
C LYS A 82 -26.71 7.12 -10.70
N LEU A 83 -27.11 6.06 -10.01
CA LEU A 83 -28.42 5.47 -10.22
C LEU A 83 -29.54 6.34 -9.63
N PHE A 84 -29.36 6.84 -8.40
CA PHE A 84 -30.42 7.50 -7.65
C PHE A 84 -30.51 9.02 -7.87
N GLU A 85 -29.50 9.66 -8.46
CA GLU A 85 -29.54 11.10 -8.73
C GLU A 85 -30.70 11.49 -9.66
N ARG A 86 -31.40 12.56 -9.30
CA ARG A 86 -32.56 13.06 -10.06
C ARG A 86 -32.18 13.68 -11.41
N ARG A 87 -30.91 14.08 -11.56
CA ARG A 87 -30.45 14.84 -12.73
C ARG A 87 -30.40 13.89 -13.94
N LEU A 88 -31.49 13.90 -14.73
CA LEU A 88 -31.70 13.27 -16.06
C LEU A 88 -32.62 12.02 -16.12
N GLU A 89 -33.32 11.62 -15.05
CA GLU A 89 -34.27 10.46 -15.02
C GLU A 89 -33.81 9.27 -15.88
N ARG A 90 -32.56 8.83 -15.70
CA ARG A 90 -31.95 7.82 -16.59
C ARG A 90 -32.48 6.41 -16.35
N ALA A 91 -32.95 6.11 -15.14
CA ALA A 91 -33.48 4.82 -14.76
C ALA A 91 -34.95 4.90 -14.29
N PRO A 92 -35.90 5.24 -15.18
CA PRO A 92 -37.30 5.44 -14.82
C PRO A 92 -37.99 4.16 -14.29
N PHE A 93 -37.64 2.98 -14.81
CA PHE A 93 -38.23 1.73 -14.33
C PHE A 93 -37.78 1.40 -12.90
N LEU A 94 -36.47 1.47 -12.63
CA LEU A 94 -35.95 1.23 -11.28
C LEU A 94 -36.46 2.28 -10.28
N ARG A 95 -36.60 3.54 -10.71
CA ARG A 95 -37.22 4.59 -9.88
C ARG A 95 -38.69 4.28 -9.58
N GLU A 96 -39.47 3.82 -10.56
CA GLU A 96 -40.84 3.35 -10.34
C GLU A 96 -40.89 2.21 -9.31
N VAL A 97 -39.97 1.24 -9.40
CA VAL A 97 -39.88 0.13 -8.44
C VAL A 97 -39.62 0.63 -7.03
N VAL A 98 -38.66 1.54 -6.85
CA VAL A 98 -38.33 2.16 -5.55
C VAL A 98 -39.53 2.91 -4.97
N MET A 99 -40.28 3.62 -5.82
CA MET A 99 -41.38 4.45 -5.38
C MET A 99 -42.64 3.65 -5.04
N GLU A 100 -42.93 2.59 -5.80
CA GLU A 100 -44.26 1.96 -5.79
C GLU A 100 -44.27 0.45 -5.50
N LYS A 101 -43.18 -0.29 -5.76
CA LYS A 101 -43.22 -1.77 -5.77
C LYS A 101 -42.35 -2.45 -4.73
N GLY A 102 -41.21 -1.85 -4.36
CA GLY A 102 -40.14 -2.57 -3.67
C GLY A 102 -39.54 -1.89 -2.44
N ARG A 103 -38.46 -2.50 -1.96
CA ARG A 103 -37.56 -1.95 -0.93
C ARG A 103 -36.23 -1.58 -1.57
N TRP A 104 -35.58 -0.59 -0.98
CA TRP A 104 -34.37 -0.02 -1.53
C TRP A 104 -33.42 0.52 -0.46
N GLY A 105 -32.16 0.64 -0.84
CA GLY A 105 -31.14 1.34 -0.09
C GLY A 105 -29.76 1.16 -0.71
N VAL A 106 -28.74 1.34 0.13
CA VAL A 106 -27.34 1.17 -0.28
C VAL A 106 -26.81 -0.15 0.29
N SER A 107 -26.22 -0.95 -0.58
CA SER A 107 -25.39 -2.09 -0.22
C SER A 107 -23.94 -1.62 -0.07
N HIS A 108 -23.40 -1.80 1.13
CA HIS A 108 -22.02 -1.43 1.46
C HIS A 108 -21.10 -2.61 1.15
N THR A 109 -20.39 -2.54 0.03
CA THR A 109 -19.35 -3.51 -0.31
C THR A 109 -18.07 -3.23 0.47
N ARG A 110 -17.22 -4.24 0.53
CA ARG A 110 -15.89 -4.15 1.12
C ARG A 110 -14.85 -4.24 0.02
N VAL A 111 -13.76 -3.52 0.20
CA VAL A 111 -12.59 -3.61 -0.66
C VAL A 111 -12.00 -5.06 -0.64
N PRO A 112 -11.08 -5.48 -1.52
CA PRO A 112 -10.84 -4.84 -2.79
C PRO A 112 -12.16 -4.86 -3.54
N THR A 113 -12.62 -3.67 -3.93
CA THR A 113 -13.88 -3.44 -4.62
C THR A 113 -13.63 -3.84 -6.06
N GLU A 114 -13.33 -5.12 -6.22
CA GLU A 114 -13.01 -5.83 -7.43
C GLU A 114 -14.16 -6.78 -7.69
N SER A 115 -14.44 -7.05 -8.96
CA SER A 115 -15.69 -7.72 -9.31
C SER A 115 -15.84 -9.08 -8.64
N ARG A 116 -14.77 -9.89 -8.58
CA ARG A 116 -14.81 -11.21 -7.95
C ARG A 116 -15.18 -11.17 -6.44
N PRO A 117 -14.43 -10.50 -5.55
CA PRO A 117 -14.80 -10.39 -4.13
C PRO A 117 -16.21 -9.84 -3.89
N GLY A 118 -16.66 -8.87 -4.69
CA GLY A 118 -18.02 -8.32 -4.60
C GLY A 118 -19.08 -9.38 -4.91
N HIS A 119 -18.91 -10.15 -5.99
CA HIS A 119 -19.81 -11.25 -6.34
C HIS A 119 -19.82 -12.38 -5.31
N VAL A 120 -18.66 -12.72 -4.73
CA VAL A 120 -18.59 -13.72 -3.63
C VAL A 120 -19.36 -13.24 -2.41
N ALA A 121 -19.24 -11.95 -2.02
CA ALA A 121 -20.02 -11.40 -0.93
C ALA A 121 -21.53 -11.45 -1.22
N LEU A 122 -21.95 -11.04 -2.42
CA LEU A 122 -23.35 -11.04 -2.84
C LEU A 122 -23.98 -12.44 -2.82
N ILE A 123 -23.28 -13.44 -3.37
CA ILE A 123 -23.87 -14.74 -3.70
C ILE A 123 -23.53 -15.82 -2.65
N ALA A 124 -22.38 -15.72 -1.99
CA ALA A 124 -21.96 -16.66 -0.94
C ALA A 124 -22.03 -16.08 0.49
N GLY A 125 -22.23 -14.76 0.63
CA GLY A 125 -22.47 -14.13 1.92
C GLY A 125 -21.24 -14.01 2.80
N PHE A 126 -20.03 -14.16 2.25
CA PHE A 126 -18.79 -13.95 2.98
C PHE A 126 -17.84 -13.05 2.20
N TYR A 127 -16.98 -12.36 2.93
CA TYR A 127 -15.94 -11.52 2.35
C TYR A 127 -14.71 -12.38 2.13
N GLU A 128 -14.21 -12.42 0.89
CA GLU A 128 -12.87 -12.96 0.65
C GLU A 128 -11.83 -12.23 1.51
N ASP A 129 -10.68 -12.85 1.73
CA ASP A 129 -9.56 -12.28 2.48
C ASP A 129 -8.42 -11.91 1.50
N VAL A 130 -7.54 -10.99 1.89
CA VAL A 130 -6.37 -10.52 1.12
C VAL A 130 -5.50 -11.70 0.70
N SER A 131 -5.45 -12.72 1.56
CA SER A 131 -4.71 -13.96 1.31
C SER A 131 -5.27 -14.79 0.16
N ALA A 132 -6.57 -14.68 -0.18
CA ALA A 132 -7.19 -15.39 -1.32
C ALA A 132 -6.91 -14.70 -2.66
N VAL A 133 -6.93 -13.36 -2.68
CA VAL A 133 -6.60 -12.54 -3.87
C VAL A 133 -5.11 -12.67 -4.23
N THR A 134 -4.23 -12.73 -3.23
CA THR A 134 -2.77 -12.87 -3.45
C THR A 134 -2.34 -14.26 -3.91
N LYS A 135 -3.16 -15.30 -3.69
CA LYS A 135 -2.86 -16.70 -4.10
C LYS A 135 -3.38 -17.06 -5.50
N GLY A 136 -4.34 -16.30 -6.03
CA GLY A 136 -4.86 -16.46 -7.37
C GLY A 136 -5.73 -15.26 -7.73
N TRP A 137 -5.41 -14.57 -8.82
CA TRP A 137 -6.14 -13.37 -9.27
C TRP A 137 -7.38 -13.75 -10.10
N THR A 138 -7.26 -14.77 -10.96
CA THR A 138 -8.30 -15.16 -11.93
C THR A 138 -9.36 -16.12 -11.42
N MET A 139 -9.04 -16.99 -10.44
CA MET A 139 -10.03 -17.86 -9.80
C MET A 139 -9.76 -17.98 -8.30
N ASN A 140 -10.84 -18.10 -7.51
CA ASN A 140 -10.70 -18.38 -6.09
C ASN A 140 -10.07 -19.78 -5.91
N PRO A 141 -8.91 -19.89 -5.22
CA PRO A 141 -8.22 -21.16 -5.06
C PRO A 141 -8.94 -22.14 -4.13
N VAL A 142 -10.04 -21.72 -3.47
CA VAL A 142 -10.79 -22.53 -2.50
C VAL A 142 -12.25 -22.62 -2.92
N THR A 143 -12.78 -23.85 -2.99
CA THR A 143 -14.20 -24.10 -3.23
C THR A 143 -15.04 -23.63 -2.04
N PHE A 144 -16.13 -22.92 -2.29
CA PHE A 144 -17.05 -22.40 -1.28
C PHE A 144 -18.51 -22.67 -1.67
N ASP A 145 -19.38 -22.66 -0.66
CA ASP A 145 -20.82 -22.80 -0.87
C ASP A 145 -21.48 -21.46 -1.20
N SER A 146 -22.58 -21.49 -1.95
CA SER A 146 -23.24 -20.28 -2.47
C SER A 146 -24.75 -20.45 -2.62
N VAL A 147 -25.50 -19.37 -2.80
CA VAL A 147 -26.95 -19.47 -3.08
C VAL A 147 -27.22 -20.30 -4.33
N PHE A 148 -26.34 -20.23 -5.34
CA PHE A 148 -26.49 -21.03 -6.57
C PHE A 148 -26.29 -22.52 -6.29
N ASN A 149 -25.36 -22.89 -5.40
CA ASN A 149 -25.16 -24.28 -4.99
C ASN A 149 -26.38 -24.86 -4.25
N GLN A 150 -27.06 -24.00 -3.47
CA GLN A 150 -28.24 -24.35 -2.70
C GLN A 150 -29.55 -24.27 -3.50
N SER A 151 -29.52 -23.63 -4.68
CA SER A 151 -30.64 -23.59 -5.63
C SER A 151 -30.98 -24.98 -6.18
N SER A 152 -32.20 -25.10 -6.73
CA SER A 152 -32.55 -26.29 -7.51
C SER A 152 -31.82 -26.30 -8.86
N HIS A 153 -31.80 -25.16 -9.53
CA HIS A 153 -31.03 -24.92 -10.75
C HIS A 153 -30.75 -23.43 -10.92
N THR A 154 -29.58 -23.08 -11.47
CA THR A 154 -29.20 -21.70 -11.80
C THR A 154 -28.83 -21.56 -13.28
N TRP A 155 -29.47 -20.64 -13.98
CA TRP A 155 -29.02 -20.15 -15.29
C TRP A 155 -28.32 -18.80 -15.11
N SER A 156 -27.04 -18.75 -15.45
CA SER A 156 -26.23 -17.54 -15.34
C SER A 156 -25.74 -17.04 -16.70
N PHE A 157 -25.79 -15.73 -16.89
CA PHE A 157 -25.42 -15.05 -18.14
C PHE A 157 -24.46 -13.90 -17.86
N GLY A 158 -23.35 -13.79 -18.61
CA GLY A 158 -22.42 -12.66 -18.48
C GLY A 158 -20.95 -13.01 -18.71
N SER A 159 -20.06 -12.39 -17.91
CA SER A 159 -18.61 -12.43 -18.14
C SER A 159 -17.98 -13.81 -17.86
N PRO A 160 -16.99 -14.22 -18.69
CA PRO A 160 -16.14 -15.38 -18.41
C PRO A 160 -15.26 -15.23 -17.16
N ASP A 161 -15.10 -14.04 -16.60
CA ASP A 161 -14.30 -13.82 -15.40
C ASP A 161 -15.10 -14.06 -14.09
N ILE A 162 -16.44 -14.06 -14.17
CA ILE A 162 -17.32 -14.18 -12.99
C ILE A 162 -18.02 -15.53 -12.92
N LEU A 163 -18.73 -15.92 -13.97
CA LEU A 163 -19.63 -17.07 -13.94
C LEU A 163 -18.94 -18.40 -13.60
N PRO A 164 -17.75 -18.72 -14.14
CA PRO A 164 -17.12 -20.03 -13.92
C PRO A 164 -16.80 -20.32 -12.46
N MET A 165 -16.55 -19.30 -11.61
CA MET A 165 -16.20 -19.53 -10.21
C MET A 165 -17.36 -20.16 -9.42
N PHE A 166 -18.60 -19.83 -9.78
CA PHE A 166 -19.78 -20.39 -9.14
C PHE A 166 -20.19 -21.74 -9.77
N ALA A 167 -19.92 -21.93 -11.06
CA ALA A 167 -20.18 -23.20 -11.73
C ALA A 167 -19.18 -24.30 -11.32
N HIS A 168 -17.88 -24.00 -11.33
CA HIS A 168 -16.85 -24.93 -10.85
C HIS A 168 -16.88 -25.14 -9.34
N GLY A 169 -17.36 -24.14 -8.59
CA GLY A 169 -17.56 -24.21 -7.14
C GLY A 169 -18.82 -24.99 -6.72
N ALA A 170 -19.67 -25.40 -7.67
CA ALA A 170 -20.90 -26.12 -7.36
C ALA A 170 -20.61 -27.55 -6.91
N SER A 171 -21.32 -27.99 -5.87
CA SER A 171 -21.27 -29.37 -5.37
C SER A 171 -21.77 -30.39 -6.40
N ASP A 172 -22.57 -29.93 -7.36
CA ASP A 172 -23.02 -30.68 -8.53
C ASP A 172 -22.67 -29.84 -9.78
N PRO A 173 -21.81 -30.35 -10.69
CA PRO A 173 -21.40 -29.64 -11.90
C PRO A 173 -22.55 -29.28 -12.87
N THR A 174 -23.73 -29.89 -12.70
CA THR A 174 -24.89 -29.67 -13.58
C THR A 174 -25.87 -28.61 -13.05
N LYS A 175 -25.70 -28.15 -11.80
CA LYS A 175 -26.64 -27.21 -11.15
C LYS A 175 -26.55 -25.77 -11.66
N VAL A 176 -25.39 -25.36 -12.16
CA VAL A 176 -25.12 -23.96 -12.52
C VAL A 176 -24.64 -23.91 -13.95
N GLU A 177 -25.49 -23.41 -14.83
CA GLU A 177 -25.16 -23.19 -16.24
C GLU A 177 -24.51 -21.81 -16.41
N ALA A 178 -23.31 -21.77 -17.02
CA ALA A 178 -22.57 -20.54 -17.31
C ALA A 178 -22.62 -20.21 -18.80
N ILE A 179 -23.52 -19.31 -19.18
CA ILE A 179 -23.73 -18.86 -20.57
C ILE A 179 -22.98 -17.54 -20.77
N MET A 180 -21.79 -17.62 -21.38
CA MET A 180 -20.84 -16.52 -21.46
C MET A 180 -20.62 -16.05 -22.89
N TYR A 181 -20.35 -14.76 -23.06
CA TYR A 181 -19.78 -14.25 -24.30
C TYR A 181 -18.28 -14.59 -24.40
N PRO A 182 -17.68 -14.61 -25.61
CA PRO A 182 -16.25 -14.84 -25.77
C PRO A 182 -15.42 -13.72 -25.11
N GLN A 183 -14.29 -14.06 -24.50
CA GLN A 183 -13.42 -13.11 -23.77
C GLN A 183 -12.94 -11.95 -24.66
N GLU A 184 -12.79 -12.17 -25.97
CA GLU A 184 -12.39 -11.13 -26.93
C GLU A 184 -13.44 -10.03 -27.12
N SER A 185 -14.65 -10.22 -26.59
CA SER A 185 -15.73 -9.23 -26.63
C SER A 185 -15.55 -8.11 -25.61
N GLU A 186 -14.71 -8.29 -24.58
CA GLU A 186 -14.38 -7.31 -23.54
C GLU A 186 -13.32 -6.30 -24.04
N ASP A 187 -13.68 -5.52 -25.08
CA ASP A 187 -12.81 -4.53 -25.71
C ASP A 187 -13.06 -3.12 -25.16
N PHE A 188 -12.20 -2.68 -24.23
CA PHE A 188 -12.25 -1.34 -23.59
C PHE A 188 -12.12 -0.16 -24.56
N ALA A 189 -11.76 -0.38 -25.83
CA ALA A 189 -11.69 0.68 -26.84
C ALA A 189 -13.04 0.97 -27.54
N LYS A 190 -14.10 0.20 -27.22
CA LYS A 190 -15.43 0.31 -27.82
C LYS A 190 -16.50 0.53 -26.76
N ASP A 191 -17.70 0.90 -27.20
CA ASP A 191 -18.89 0.97 -26.33
C ASP A 191 -19.28 -0.43 -25.84
N ALA A 192 -19.22 -0.61 -24.52
CA ALA A 192 -19.41 -1.89 -23.85
C ALA A 192 -20.88 -2.26 -23.60
N SER A 193 -21.84 -1.36 -23.85
CA SER A 193 -23.28 -1.62 -23.68
C SER A 193 -23.81 -2.82 -24.50
N LYS A 194 -23.05 -3.25 -25.50
CA LYS A 194 -23.33 -4.46 -26.28
C LYS A 194 -23.21 -5.75 -25.47
N LEU A 195 -22.35 -5.78 -24.44
CA LEU A 195 -22.22 -6.92 -23.54
C LEU A 195 -23.53 -7.12 -22.76
N ASP A 196 -24.09 -6.04 -22.23
CA ASP A 196 -25.38 -6.07 -21.52
C ASP A 196 -26.52 -6.47 -22.47
N THR A 197 -26.48 -6.00 -23.72
CA THR A 197 -27.48 -6.39 -24.75
C THR A 197 -27.43 -7.89 -25.01
N TRP A 198 -26.22 -8.44 -25.14
CA TRP A 198 -26.01 -9.86 -25.36
C TRP A 198 -26.61 -10.70 -24.23
N VAL A 199 -26.44 -10.26 -22.98
CA VAL A 199 -27.02 -10.93 -21.80
C VAL A 199 -28.54 -10.95 -21.86
N PHE A 200 -29.18 -9.82 -22.17
CA PHE A 200 -30.63 -9.75 -22.33
C PHE A 200 -31.12 -10.62 -23.51
N ASP A 201 -30.43 -10.61 -24.65
CA ASP A 201 -30.78 -11.42 -25.82
C ASP A 201 -30.69 -12.93 -25.52
N LYS A 202 -29.69 -13.35 -24.73
CA LYS A 202 -29.55 -14.76 -24.30
C LYS A 202 -30.60 -15.16 -23.28
N PHE A 203 -30.98 -14.26 -22.39
CA PHE A 203 -32.08 -14.48 -21.47
C PHE A 203 -33.41 -14.67 -22.22
N ASP A 204 -33.70 -13.81 -23.21
CA ASP A 204 -34.89 -13.94 -24.07
C ASP A 204 -34.88 -15.25 -24.88
N GLN A 205 -33.71 -15.69 -25.35
CA GLN A 205 -33.53 -16.99 -26.01
C GLN A 205 -33.87 -18.15 -25.06
N LEU A 206 -33.37 -18.14 -23.82
CA LEU A 206 -33.70 -19.18 -22.83
C LEU A 206 -35.21 -19.27 -22.60
N LEU A 207 -35.90 -18.13 -22.42
CA LEU A 207 -37.35 -18.12 -22.24
C LEU A 207 -38.08 -18.65 -23.48
N ALA A 208 -37.64 -18.30 -24.69
CA ALA A 208 -38.23 -18.78 -25.93
C ALA A 208 -38.03 -20.29 -26.14
N GLU A 209 -36.87 -20.83 -25.73
CA GLU A 209 -36.56 -22.26 -25.76
C GLU A 209 -37.36 -23.01 -24.69
N GLY A 210 -37.49 -22.45 -23.48
CA GLY A 210 -38.30 -22.99 -22.40
C GLY A 210 -39.75 -23.22 -22.85
N ARG A 211 -40.34 -22.29 -23.62
CA ARG A 211 -41.71 -22.44 -24.15
C ARG A 211 -41.85 -23.59 -25.16
N LYS A 212 -40.76 -24.03 -25.76
CA LYS A 212 -40.73 -25.08 -26.80
C LYS A 212 -40.30 -26.44 -26.25
N ASN A 213 -39.67 -26.48 -25.07
CA ASN A 213 -39.10 -27.67 -24.48
C ASN A 213 -39.72 -27.92 -23.09
N ALA A 214 -40.65 -28.88 -23.02
CA ALA A 214 -41.37 -29.21 -21.79
C ALA A 214 -40.45 -29.63 -20.62
N THR A 215 -39.30 -30.25 -20.90
CA THR A 215 -38.34 -30.62 -19.85
C THR A 215 -37.65 -29.39 -19.27
N LEU A 216 -37.22 -28.46 -20.13
CA LEU A 216 -36.63 -27.19 -19.70
C LEU A 216 -37.66 -26.33 -18.97
N GLU A 217 -38.89 -26.24 -19.48
CA GLU A 217 -39.99 -25.53 -18.80
C GLU A 217 -40.24 -26.09 -17.40
N ALA A 218 -40.32 -27.42 -17.26
CA ALA A 218 -40.52 -28.07 -15.98
C ALA A 218 -39.37 -27.80 -15.01
N LEU A 219 -38.12 -27.80 -15.50
CA LEU A 219 -36.93 -27.43 -14.72
C LEU A 219 -36.99 -25.97 -14.24
N MET A 220 -37.33 -25.03 -15.13
CA MET A 220 -37.47 -23.60 -14.82
C MET A 220 -38.60 -23.29 -13.83
N ARG A 221 -39.62 -24.16 -13.73
CA ARG A 221 -40.73 -24.04 -12.78
C ARG A 221 -40.46 -24.69 -11.42
N GLN A 222 -39.30 -25.33 -11.21
CA GLN A 222 -38.97 -25.93 -9.93
C GLN A 222 -38.83 -24.88 -8.82
N GLN A 223 -39.20 -25.26 -7.60
CA GLN A 223 -38.96 -24.44 -6.41
C GLN A 223 -37.46 -24.21 -6.24
N GLY A 224 -37.06 -22.97 -5.97
CA GLY A 224 -35.67 -22.60 -5.75
C GLY A 224 -34.87 -22.32 -7.03
N ALA A 225 -35.53 -22.13 -8.18
CA ALA A 225 -34.86 -21.79 -9.44
C ALA A 225 -34.28 -20.37 -9.41
N VAL A 226 -33.09 -20.18 -9.97
CA VAL A 226 -32.39 -18.89 -10.01
C VAL A 226 -32.02 -18.52 -11.44
N PHE A 227 -32.25 -17.27 -11.80
CA PHE A 227 -31.76 -16.63 -13.02
C PHE A 227 -30.80 -15.52 -12.61
N PHE A 228 -29.58 -15.54 -13.12
CA PHE A 228 -28.54 -14.56 -12.81
C PHE A 228 -28.09 -13.81 -14.07
N LEU A 229 -28.28 -12.50 -14.10
CA LEU A 229 -27.80 -11.61 -15.15
C LEU A 229 -26.65 -10.75 -14.61
N HIS A 230 -25.43 -11.03 -15.08
CA HIS A 230 -24.25 -10.21 -14.83
C HIS A 230 -24.05 -9.25 -16.01
N LEU A 231 -24.10 -7.94 -15.73
CA LEU A 231 -24.06 -6.88 -16.74
C LEU A 231 -22.76 -6.07 -16.58
N LEU A 232 -21.77 -6.34 -17.43
CA LEU A 232 -20.40 -5.78 -17.34
C LEU A 232 -20.25 -4.39 -18.00
N GLY A 233 -21.22 -3.94 -18.80
CA GLY A 233 -21.08 -2.75 -19.64
C GLY A 233 -20.75 -1.47 -18.87
N LEU A 234 -21.31 -1.31 -17.67
CA LEU A 234 -21.10 -0.14 -16.82
C LEU A 234 -19.66 -0.05 -16.28
N ASP A 235 -19.12 -1.13 -15.74
CA ASP A 235 -17.72 -1.17 -15.29
C ASP A 235 -16.75 -0.85 -16.43
N THR A 236 -16.92 -1.51 -17.58
CA THR A 236 -16.06 -1.31 -18.76
C THR A 236 -16.09 0.14 -19.25
N ASN A 237 -17.30 0.74 -19.35
CA ASN A 237 -17.44 2.14 -19.72
C ASN A 237 -16.93 3.09 -18.62
N GLY A 238 -17.02 2.70 -17.34
CA GLY A 238 -16.49 3.42 -16.20
C GLY A 238 -14.96 3.54 -16.25
N HIS A 239 -14.24 2.45 -16.54
CA HIS A 239 -12.79 2.45 -16.75
C HIS A 239 -12.38 3.29 -17.98
N ALA A 240 -13.06 3.08 -19.10
CA ALA A 240 -12.68 3.69 -20.38
C ALA A 240 -12.99 5.20 -20.42
N TYR A 241 -14.15 5.62 -19.90
CA TYR A 241 -14.69 6.97 -20.11
C TYR A 241 -14.95 7.75 -18.82
N ARG A 242 -14.87 7.11 -17.65
CA ARG A 242 -15.15 7.65 -16.29
C ARG A 242 -16.66 7.74 -15.97
N PRO A 243 -17.05 7.71 -14.67
CA PRO A 243 -18.47 7.66 -14.26
C PRO A 243 -19.33 8.90 -14.56
N GLU A 244 -18.73 9.99 -15.02
CA GLU A 244 -19.43 11.22 -15.42
C GLU A 244 -19.62 11.33 -16.94
N SER A 245 -19.17 10.33 -17.70
CA SER A 245 -19.24 10.32 -19.16
C SER A 245 -20.65 10.03 -19.68
N HIS A 246 -20.92 10.44 -20.91
CA HIS A 246 -22.17 10.10 -21.58
C HIS A 246 -22.28 8.59 -21.80
N GLU A 247 -21.18 7.93 -22.13
CA GLU A 247 -21.07 6.49 -22.34
C GLU A 247 -21.52 5.71 -21.09
N TYR A 248 -21.00 6.07 -19.90
CA TYR A 248 -21.40 5.45 -18.64
C TYR A 248 -22.87 5.74 -18.29
N LEU A 249 -23.30 7.01 -18.38
CA LEU A 249 -24.65 7.42 -17.99
C LEU A 249 -25.74 6.89 -18.94
N ASP A 250 -25.48 6.83 -20.25
CA ASP A 250 -26.42 6.28 -21.22
C ASP A 250 -26.48 4.73 -21.11
N ASN A 251 -25.40 4.07 -20.66
CA ASN A 251 -25.43 2.64 -20.31
C ASN A 251 -26.37 2.37 -19.12
N ILE A 252 -26.46 3.26 -18.12
CA ILE A 252 -27.45 3.11 -17.03
C ILE A 252 -28.88 3.08 -17.60
N ALA A 253 -29.19 3.99 -18.52
CA ALA A 253 -30.50 4.05 -19.15
C ALA A 253 -30.81 2.83 -20.03
N MET A 254 -29.77 2.28 -20.66
CA MET A 254 -29.86 1.07 -21.45
C MET A 254 -30.13 -0.16 -20.57
N VAL A 255 -29.46 -0.29 -19.43
CA VAL A 255 -29.71 -1.34 -18.42
C VAL A 255 -31.12 -1.25 -17.86
N ASP A 256 -31.60 -0.05 -17.48
CA ASP A 256 -32.97 0.14 -16.98
C ASP A 256 -34.04 -0.32 -17.98
N LYS A 257 -33.87 0.06 -19.25
CA LYS A 257 -34.77 -0.35 -20.35
C LYS A 257 -34.73 -1.85 -20.60
N GLY A 258 -33.53 -2.45 -20.59
CA GLY A 258 -33.34 -3.89 -20.75
C GLY A 258 -34.00 -4.67 -19.61
N LEU A 259 -33.79 -4.21 -18.37
CA LEU A 259 -34.37 -4.82 -17.17
C LEU A 259 -35.90 -4.78 -17.19
N ARG A 260 -36.51 -3.65 -17.57
CA ARG A 260 -37.98 -3.56 -17.71
C ARG A 260 -38.54 -4.63 -18.66
N LYS A 261 -37.85 -4.89 -19.78
CA LYS A 261 -38.25 -5.93 -20.74
C LYS A 261 -38.05 -7.33 -20.17
N ALA A 262 -36.88 -7.60 -19.57
CA ALA A 262 -36.56 -8.90 -19.00
C ALA A 262 -37.55 -9.31 -17.89
N VAL A 263 -37.91 -8.37 -17.01
CA VAL A 263 -38.93 -8.59 -15.96
C VAL A 263 -40.28 -8.94 -16.59
N ALA A 264 -40.74 -8.15 -17.56
CA ALA A 264 -42.02 -8.41 -18.24
C ALA A 264 -42.02 -9.75 -19.01
N ALA A 265 -40.89 -10.12 -19.63
CA ALA A 265 -40.74 -11.39 -20.34
C ALA A 265 -40.77 -12.58 -19.39
N LEU A 266 -40.10 -12.49 -18.23
CA LEU A 266 -40.09 -13.53 -17.21
C LEU A 266 -41.47 -13.72 -16.57
N ASP A 267 -42.14 -12.62 -16.19
CA ASP A 267 -43.49 -12.68 -15.65
C ASP A 267 -44.46 -13.28 -16.68
N SER A 268 -44.35 -12.90 -17.96
CA SER A 268 -45.13 -13.50 -19.04
C SER A 268 -44.79 -14.98 -19.28
N PHE A 269 -43.55 -15.41 -19.08
CA PHE A 269 -43.16 -16.81 -19.19
C PHE A 269 -43.88 -17.68 -18.16
N PHE A 270 -44.04 -17.16 -16.94
CA PHE A 270 -44.69 -17.84 -15.84
C PHE A 270 -46.14 -17.39 -15.60
N GLU A 271 -46.78 -16.84 -16.63
CA GLU A 271 -48.22 -16.49 -16.61
C GLU A 271 -48.61 -15.51 -15.49
N ASN A 272 -47.66 -14.68 -15.05
CA ASN A 272 -47.81 -13.71 -13.96
C ASN A 272 -48.29 -14.37 -12.65
N ASP A 273 -47.72 -15.53 -12.30
CA ASP A 273 -48.09 -16.27 -11.07
C ASP A 273 -47.67 -15.60 -9.75
N GLU A 274 -47.14 -14.36 -9.80
CA GLU A 274 -46.70 -13.54 -8.67
C GLU A 274 -45.72 -14.25 -7.71
N SER A 275 -44.98 -15.26 -8.19
CA SER A 275 -44.10 -16.08 -7.36
C SER A 275 -42.60 -15.90 -7.67
N THR A 276 -42.25 -14.81 -8.34
CA THR A 276 -40.86 -14.40 -8.61
C THR A 276 -40.43 -13.29 -7.66
N ALA A 277 -39.27 -13.48 -7.02
CA ALA A 277 -38.56 -12.42 -6.33
C ALA A 277 -37.49 -11.81 -7.26
N PHE A 278 -37.26 -10.51 -7.15
CA PHE A 278 -36.29 -9.78 -7.94
C PHE A 278 -35.31 -9.05 -7.02
N VAL A 279 -34.02 -9.15 -7.31
CA VAL A 279 -32.94 -8.44 -6.61
C VAL A 279 -32.04 -7.78 -7.65
N PHE A 280 -31.94 -6.45 -7.61
CA PHE A 280 -31.06 -5.65 -8.46
C PHE A 280 -30.02 -4.95 -7.59
N THR A 281 -28.74 -5.08 -7.93
CA THR A 281 -27.62 -4.50 -7.19
C THR A 281 -26.39 -4.28 -8.08
N ALA A 282 -25.30 -3.81 -7.49
CA ALA A 282 -23.96 -3.88 -8.05
C ALA A 282 -23.01 -4.61 -7.07
N ASP A 283 -21.87 -5.04 -7.58
CA ASP A 283 -20.76 -5.64 -6.84
C ASP A 283 -19.81 -4.58 -6.27
N HIS A 284 -19.55 -3.51 -7.01
CA HIS A 284 -18.88 -2.30 -6.56
C HIS A 284 -19.34 -1.06 -7.35
N GLY A 285 -18.86 0.12 -6.93
CA GLY A 285 -18.99 1.36 -7.68
C GLY A 285 -17.70 1.71 -8.44
N MET A 286 -17.44 2.99 -8.64
CA MET A 286 -16.31 3.46 -9.45
C MET A 286 -15.90 4.89 -9.06
N SER A 287 -14.59 5.14 -8.93
CA SER A 287 -14.08 6.45 -8.58
C SER A 287 -14.20 7.41 -9.76
N ASN A 288 -14.11 8.71 -9.50
CA ASN A 288 -14.17 9.74 -10.54
C ASN A 288 -13.05 9.64 -11.60
N GLN A 289 -12.03 8.81 -11.37
CA GLN A 289 -10.96 8.54 -12.34
C GLN A 289 -11.26 7.36 -13.26
N GLY A 290 -12.35 6.61 -13.02
CA GLY A 290 -12.59 5.34 -13.70
C GLY A 290 -11.69 4.24 -13.16
N ASN A 291 -11.46 4.22 -11.84
CA ASN A 291 -10.77 3.11 -11.15
C ASN A 291 -11.62 2.65 -9.96
N HIS A 292 -11.52 1.37 -9.59
CA HIS A 292 -12.05 0.81 -8.36
C HIS A 292 -10.95 -0.03 -7.67
N GLY A 293 -11.31 -0.89 -6.71
CA GLY A 293 -10.36 -1.65 -5.90
C GLY A 293 -9.91 -0.94 -4.62
N ASP A 294 -10.45 0.25 -4.35
CA ASP A 294 -10.24 1.02 -3.12
C ASP A 294 -11.57 1.35 -2.42
N GLY A 295 -11.50 1.96 -1.24
CA GLY A 295 -12.62 2.10 -0.30
C GLY A 295 -13.12 3.52 -0.19
N ASN A 296 -12.90 4.30 -1.24
CA ASN A 296 -13.68 5.49 -1.48
C ASN A 296 -15.17 5.13 -1.47
N PRO A 297 -16.05 5.92 -0.81
CA PRO A 297 -17.49 5.72 -0.87
C PRO A 297 -18.06 5.53 -2.28
N ASP A 298 -17.49 6.21 -3.29
CA ASP A 298 -17.86 6.06 -4.69
C ASP A 298 -17.65 4.62 -5.21
N ASN A 299 -16.71 3.88 -4.62
CA ASN A 299 -16.42 2.47 -4.94
C ASN A 299 -17.20 1.51 -4.04
N THR A 300 -17.52 1.90 -2.80
CA THR A 300 -18.09 0.99 -1.80
C THR A 300 -19.61 1.06 -1.67
N GLN A 301 -20.25 2.08 -2.22
CA GLN A 301 -21.69 2.27 -2.15
C GLN A 301 -22.36 1.84 -3.44
N THR A 302 -23.02 0.68 -3.37
CA THR A 302 -23.76 0.08 -4.50
C THR A 302 -25.26 0.22 -4.26
N PRO A 303 -26.09 0.38 -5.32
CA PRO A 303 -27.53 0.39 -5.14
C PRO A 303 -28.03 -0.99 -4.76
N LEU A 304 -29.07 -1.07 -3.94
CA LEU A 304 -29.84 -2.29 -3.70
C LEU A 304 -31.32 -1.99 -3.87
N ILE A 305 -32.00 -2.74 -4.75
CA ILE A 305 -33.44 -2.66 -4.98
C ILE A 305 -33.97 -4.09 -5.04
N ALA A 306 -34.98 -4.41 -4.22
CA ALA A 306 -35.66 -5.71 -4.27
C ALA A 306 -37.17 -5.53 -4.32
N TRP A 307 -37.86 -6.40 -5.07
CA TRP A 307 -39.32 -6.38 -5.23
C TRP A 307 -39.86 -7.76 -5.63
N GLY A 308 -41.19 -7.86 -5.78
CA GLY A 308 -41.87 -9.08 -6.14
C GLY A 308 -42.23 -9.95 -4.93
N SER A 309 -42.35 -11.25 -5.17
CA SER A 309 -42.84 -12.20 -4.18
C SER A 309 -41.94 -12.26 -2.94
N GLY A 310 -42.53 -12.16 -1.76
CA GLY A 310 -41.79 -12.18 -0.50
C GLY A 310 -41.07 -10.88 -0.10
N VAL A 311 -41.17 -9.81 -0.89
CA VAL A 311 -40.60 -8.49 -0.57
C VAL A 311 -41.71 -7.51 -0.16
N PRO A 312 -41.54 -6.71 0.92
CA PRO A 312 -42.58 -5.76 1.32
C PRO A 312 -42.72 -4.58 0.36
N LEU A 313 -43.93 -4.02 0.26
CA LEU A 313 -44.17 -2.73 -0.42
C LEU A 313 -43.35 -1.58 0.20
N PRO A 314 -43.14 -0.48 -0.54
CA PRO A 314 -42.41 0.70 -0.06
C PRO A 314 -42.98 1.26 1.24
N ALA A 315 -42.11 1.67 2.17
CA ALA A 315 -42.51 2.35 3.40
C ALA A 315 -42.21 3.85 3.34
N LYS A 316 -43.06 4.66 3.97
CA LYS A 316 -42.82 6.09 4.17
C LYS A 316 -41.71 6.33 5.19
N ALA A 317 -40.82 7.28 4.90
CA ALA A 317 -39.89 7.79 5.89
C ALA A 317 -40.65 8.60 6.96
N ARG A 318 -40.75 8.09 8.19
CA ARG A 318 -41.47 8.75 9.31
C ARG A 318 -40.66 9.90 9.92
N GLY A 319 -40.17 10.83 9.11
CA GLY A 319 -39.35 11.97 9.55
C GLY A 319 -37.90 11.63 9.92
N ALA A 320 -37.46 10.39 9.70
CA ALA A 320 -36.05 10.01 9.84
C ALA A 320 -35.27 10.57 8.65
N ARG A 321 -34.50 11.64 8.87
CA ARG A 321 -33.54 12.14 7.88
C ARG A 321 -32.38 11.16 7.75
N SER A 322 -31.84 11.05 6.54
CA SER A 322 -30.60 10.32 6.32
C SER A 322 -29.46 11.02 7.06
N GLN A 323 -28.55 10.27 7.69
CA GLN A 323 -27.41 10.89 8.39
C GLN A 323 -26.38 11.50 7.42
N ASP A 324 -26.39 11.05 6.16
CA ASP A 324 -25.46 11.45 5.10
C ASP A 324 -26.00 12.57 4.19
N GLY A 325 -27.30 12.88 4.25
CA GLY A 325 -27.96 13.87 3.40
C GLY A 325 -28.14 13.42 1.94
N LEU A 326 -27.79 12.18 1.60
CA LEU A 326 -27.82 11.66 0.23
C LEU A 326 -29.24 11.42 -0.25
N THR A 327 -30.10 10.89 0.62
CA THR A 327 -31.50 10.57 0.28
C THR A 327 -32.27 11.82 -0.16
N GLU A 328 -31.99 12.96 0.46
CA GLU A 328 -32.52 14.27 0.09
C GLU A 328 -31.99 14.73 -1.27
N ALA A 329 -30.69 14.55 -1.54
CA ALA A 329 -30.08 14.87 -2.83
C ALA A 329 -30.64 14.01 -3.99
N TRP A 330 -31.07 12.79 -3.69
CA TRP A 330 -31.68 11.86 -4.65
C TRP A 330 -33.19 12.05 -4.85
N ASP A 331 -33.81 12.99 -4.14
CA ASP A 331 -35.25 13.22 -4.17
C ASP A 331 -36.04 11.94 -3.84
N LEU A 332 -35.61 11.23 -2.79
CA LEU A 332 -36.22 10.00 -2.27
C LEU A 332 -36.52 10.09 -0.76
N ALA A 333 -36.50 11.30 -0.20
CA ALA A 333 -36.61 11.55 1.24
C ALA A 333 -37.97 11.13 1.85
N ASP A 334 -39.00 10.93 1.01
CA ASP A 334 -40.31 10.43 1.42
C ASP A 334 -40.37 8.89 1.51
N ARG A 335 -39.37 8.18 0.99
CA ARG A 335 -39.26 6.71 1.01
C ARG A 335 -38.20 6.27 2.03
N LEU A 336 -38.52 5.22 2.79
CA LEU A 336 -37.62 4.64 3.79
C LEU A 336 -36.47 3.89 3.10
N ARG A 337 -35.26 4.46 3.17
CA ARG A 337 -33.99 3.81 2.80
C ARG A 337 -33.59 2.77 3.85
N VAL A 338 -33.22 1.57 3.41
CA VAL A 338 -32.71 0.49 4.27
C VAL A 338 -31.39 -0.01 3.71
N ASP A 339 -30.30 0.37 4.36
CA ASP A 339 -28.96 -0.06 3.98
C ASP A 339 -28.62 -1.43 4.55
N VAL A 340 -27.76 -2.15 3.84
CA VAL A 340 -27.27 -3.49 4.22
C VAL A 340 -25.77 -3.60 4.00
N GLU A 341 -25.14 -4.55 4.68
CA GLU A 341 -23.80 -5.01 4.29
C GLU A 341 -23.95 -5.94 3.08
N GLN A 342 -23.01 -5.90 2.12
CA GLN A 342 -23.17 -6.66 0.88
C GLN A 342 -23.36 -8.18 1.10
N ALA A 343 -22.72 -8.74 2.13
CA ALA A 343 -22.89 -10.14 2.53
C ALA A 343 -24.31 -10.50 2.99
N ASP A 344 -25.13 -9.52 3.40
CA ASP A 344 -26.52 -9.72 3.85
C ASP A 344 -27.47 -10.04 2.68
N ILE A 345 -27.03 -9.82 1.43
CA ILE A 345 -27.83 -10.11 0.23
C ILE A 345 -27.95 -11.63 0.00
N ALA A 346 -26.92 -12.42 0.30
CA ALA A 346 -26.97 -13.87 0.20
C ALA A 346 -28.06 -14.51 1.09
N PRO A 347 -28.14 -14.20 2.41
CA PRO A 347 -29.23 -14.71 3.23
C PRO A 347 -30.59 -14.11 2.85
N LEU A 348 -30.66 -12.87 2.35
CA LEU A 348 -31.90 -12.34 1.77
C LEU A 348 -32.41 -13.25 0.64
N MET A 349 -31.57 -13.52 -0.37
CA MET A 349 -31.91 -14.39 -1.50
C MET A 349 -32.34 -15.78 -1.04
N SER A 350 -31.55 -16.40 -0.15
CA SER A 350 -31.84 -17.74 0.39
C SER A 350 -33.21 -17.80 1.06
N SER A 351 -33.54 -16.79 1.87
CA SER A 351 -34.80 -16.71 2.61
C SER A 351 -36.03 -16.48 1.73
N LEU A 352 -35.86 -15.81 0.57
CA LEU A 352 -36.94 -15.53 -0.37
C LEU A 352 -37.38 -16.79 -1.11
N ILE A 353 -36.43 -17.63 -1.54
CA ILE A 353 -36.72 -18.85 -2.31
C ILE A 353 -36.72 -20.14 -1.48
N GLY A 354 -36.42 -20.06 -0.18
CA GLY A 354 -36.50 -21.20 0.74
C GLY A 354 -35.39 -22.23 0.60
N VAL A 355 -34.17 -21.80 0.25
CA VAL A 355 -33.00 -22.67 0.17
C VAL A 355 -32.10 -22.48 1.40
N PRO A 356 -31.26 -23.47 1.78
CA PRO A 356 -30.32 -23.29 2.87
C PRO A 356 -29.44 -22.04 2.69
N TYR A 357 -29.15 -21.37 3.80
CA TYR A 357 -28.19 -20.26 3.80
C TYR A 357 -26.79 -20.78 3.47
N PRO A 358 -26.00 -20.07 2.63
CA PRO A 358 -24.66 -20.54 2.26
C PRO A 358 -23.80 -20.82 3.49
N MET A 359 -23.06 -21.94 3.43
CA MET A 359 -22.39 -22.51 4.60
C MET A 359 -21.44 -21.56 5.34
N ASN A 360 -20.73 -20.72 4.59
CA ASN A 360 -19.77 -19.75 5.11
C ASN A 360 -20.33 -18.33 5.24
N SER A 361 -21.63 -18.13 5.01
CA SER A 361 -22.24 -16.81 5.06
C SER A 361 -22.13 -16.20 6.45
N VAL A 362 -21.58 -15.00 6.54
CA VAL A 362 -21.58 -14.14 7.73
C VAL A 362 -22.67 -13.08 7.68
N GLY A 363 -23.48 -13.08 6.61
CA GLY A 363 -24.56 -12.14 6.39
C GLY A 363 -25.70 -12.30 7.40
N VAL A 364 -26.24 -11.16 7.81
CA VAL A 364 -27.41 -11.08 8.70
C VAL A 364 -28.64 -10.83 7.84
N LEU A 365 -29.63 -11.72 7.93
CA LEU A 365 -30.86 -11.60 7.14
C LEU A 365 -31.52 -10.20 7.34
N PRO A 366 -31.63 -9.36 6.30
CA PRO A 366 -32.21 -8.04 6.43
C PRO A 366 -33.73 -8.12 6.43
N LEU A 367 -34.33 -8.34 7.61
CA LEU A 367 -35.77 -8.57 7.80
C LEU A 367 -36.68 -7.45 7.23
N ALA A 368 -36.15 -6.26 6.99
CA ALA A 368 -36.88 -5.16 6.35
C ALA A 368 -37.14 -5.38 4.85
N TYR A 369 -36.36 -6.25 4.20
CA TYR A 369 -36.54 -6.69 2.81
C TYR A 369 -37.38 -7.97 2.68
N ARG A 370 -37.79 -8.55 3.81
CA ARG A 370 -38.51 -9.82 3.86
C ARG A 370 -39.94 -9.64 4.38
N ALA A 371 -40.92 -9.84 3.52
CA ALA A 371 -42.35 -9.89 3.88
C ALA A 371 -42.67 -11.17 4.65
N GLY A 372 -43.77 -11.15 5.40
CA GLY A 372 -44.26 -12.29 6.17
C GLY A 372 -44.76 -11.90 7.56
N THR A 373 -45.40 -12.85 8.25
CA THR A 373 -45.85 -12.64 9.63
C THR A 373 -44.67 -12.44 10.57
N VAL A 374 -44.90 -11.97 11.80
CA VAL A 374 -43.82 -11.87 12.80
C VAL A 374 -43.26 -13.26 13.13
N LYS A 375 -44.12 -14.29 13.13
CA LYS A 375 -43.72 -15.70 13.27
C LYS A 375 -42.73 -16.08 12.17
N ASP A 376 -43.09 -15.82 10.92
CA ASP A 376 -42.28 -16.18 9.76
C ASP A 376 -40.89 -15.55 9.82
N ARG A 377 -40.85 -14.26 10.12
CA ARG A 377 -39.60 -13.50 10.27
C ARG A 377 -38.76 -14.01 11.44
N SER A 378 -39.38 -14.45 12.53
CA SER A 378 -38.66 -15.01 13.68
C SER A 378 -38.01 -16.36 13.38
N VAL A 379 -38.70 -17.23 12.63
CA VAL A 379 -38.16 -18.53 12.21
C VAL A 379 -37.01 -18.31 11.24
N ALA A 380 -37.16 -17.44 10.23
CA ALA A 380 -36.10 -17.15 9.26
C ALA A 380 -34.85 -16.57 9.93
N ALA A 381 -35.02 -15.65 10.89
CA ALA A 381 -33.91 -15.08 11.66
C ALA A 381 -33.20 -16.15 12.52
N PHE A 382 -33.94 -17.09 13.10
CA PHE A 382 -33.37 -18.17 13.88
C PHE A 382 -32.60 -19.18 13.01
N ASP A 383 -33.11 -19.54 11.83
CA ASP A 383 -32.41 -20.41 10.89
C ASP A 383 -31.08 -19.78 10.42
N ASN A 384 -31.08 -18.47 10.13
CA ASN A 384 -29.85 -17.72 9.82
C ASN A 384 -28.86 -17.74 10.99
N ALA A 385 -29.35 -17.57 12.23
CA ALA A 385 -28.52 -17.66 13.44
C ALA A 385 -27.91 -19.03 13.65
N ARG A 386 -28.66 -20.11 13.39
CA ARG A 386 -28.16 -21.49 13.47
C ARG A 386 -27.08 -21.77 12.43
N GLN A 387 -27.23 -21.28 11.20
CA GLN A 387 -26.20 -21.46 10.17
C GLN A 387 -24.87 -20.83 10.57
N ILE A 388 -24.90 -19.61 11.12
CA ILE A 388 -23.70 -18.91 11.60
C ILE A 388 -23.12 -19.60 12.86
N LEU A 389 -23.97 -20.17 13.71
CA LEU A 389 -23.53 -20.93 14.89
C LEU A 389 -22.73 -22.19 14.51
N GLU A 390 -23.10 -22.89 13.43
CA GLU A 390 -22.34 -24.05 12.96
C GLU A 390 -20.90 -23.69 12.56
N GLN A 391 -20.69 -22.53 11.94
CA GLN A 391 -19.35 -22.01 11.67
C GLN A 391 -18.54 -21.81 12.95
N TYR A 392 -19.15 -21.20 13.98
CA TYR A 392 -18.53 -21.02 15.28
C TYR A 392 -18.14 -22.36 15.94
N ARG A 393 -19.05 -23.34 15.91
CA ARG A 393 -18.85 -24.67 16.52
C ARG A 393 -17.66 -25.40 15.91
N VAL A 394 -17.59 -25.48 14.58
CA VAL A 394 -16.48 -26.15 13.89
C VAL A 394 -15.15 -25.43 14.12
N LYS A 395 -15.15 -24.09 14.14
CA LYS A 395 -13.94 -23.29 14.39
C LYS A 395 -13.41 -23.47 15.82
N SER A 396 -14.31 -23.48 16.80
CA SER A 396 -14.00 -23.76 18.21
C SER A 396 -13.37 -25.15 18.38
N GLU A 397 -13.99 -26.17 17.78
CA GLU A 397 -13.52 -27.55 17.83
C GLU A 397 -12.14 -27.71 17.20
N ARG A 398 -11.94 -27.14 16.00
CA ARG A 398 -10.65 -27.16 15.31
C ARG A 398 -9.54 -26.54 16.16
N LYS A 399 -9.82 -25.41 16.83
CA LYS A 399 -8.85 -24.75 17.70
C LYS A 399 -8.56 -25.56 18.96
N ARG A 400 -9.58 -26.20 19.56
CA ARG A 400 -9.44 -27.08 20.73
C ARG A 400 -8.47 -28.24 20.47
N ARG A 401 -8.52 -28.85 19.28
CA ARG A 401 -7.67 -30.01 18.94
C ARG A 401 -6.17 -29.69 18.84
N HIS A 402 -5.82 -28.45 18.50
CA HIS A 402 -4.44 -28.05 18.22
C HIS A 402 -3.88 -27.07 19.25
N GLU A 403 -4.64 -26.69 20.28
CA GLU A 403 -4.20 -25.74 21.29
C GLU A 403 -4.02 -26.42 22.65
N PRO A 404 -2.77 -26.65 23.11
CA PRO A 404 -2.50 -27.33 24.39
C PRO A 404 -3.13 -26.64 25.61
N PHE A 405 -3.31 -25.31 25.56
CA PHE A 405 -3.94 -24.50 26.59
C PHE A 405 -5.22 -23.83 26.07
N PHE A 406 -6.12 -24.63 25.51
CA PHE A 406 -7.36 -24.15 24.92
C PHE A 406 -8.26 -23.46 25.95
N LYS A 407 -8.77 -22.28 25.59
CA LYS A 407 -9.77 -21.51 26.34
C LYS A 407 -10.97 -21.26 25.42
N PRO A 408 -12.19 -21.69 25.80
CA PRO A 408 -13.38 -21.43 24.98
C PRO A 408 -13.82 -19.98 25.08
N PHE A 409 -14.56 -19.50 24.08
CA PHE A 409 -15.20 -18.19 24.14
C PHE A 409 -16.36 -18.20 25.14
N ALA A 410 -16.15 -17.62 26.33
CA ALA A 410 -17.03 -17.76 27.48
C ALA A 410 -18.52 -17.46 27.21
N ARG A 411 -18.83 -16.47 26.35
CA ARG A 411 -20.24 -16.07 26.08
C ARG A 411 -21.05 -17.10 25.30
N LEU A 412 -20.38 -18.07 24.66
CA LEU A 412 -21.00 -19.16 23.89
C LEU A 412 -20.64 -20.56 24.43
N ALA A 413 -20.13 -20.64 25.66
CA ALA A 413 -19.88 -21.93 26.32
C ALA A 413 -21.15 -22.79 26.40
N HIS A 414 -22.31 -22.16 26.63
CA HIS A 414 -23.64 -22.79 26.73
C HIS A 414 -24.51 -22.51 25.49
N ASN A 415 -23.95 -22.64 24.29
CA ASN A 415 -24.68 -22.28 23.07
C ASN A 415 -25.94 -23.15 22.84
N GLU A 416 -25.95 -24.42 23.25
CA GLU A 416 -27.13 -25.30 23.13
C GLU A 416 -28.33 -24.78 23.93
N GLU A 417 -28.10 -24.31 25.17
CA GLU A 417 -29.15 -23.75 26.03
C GLU A 417 -29.77 -22.49 25.40
N ARG A 418 -28.96 -21.67 24.72
CA ARG A 418 -29.44 -20.48 24.00
C ARG A 418 -30.31 -20.84 22.79
N VAL A 419 -29.90 -21.86 22.02
CA VAL A 419 -30.68 -22.36 20.88
C VAL A 419 -32.03 -22.89 21.36
N ALA A 420 -32.04 -23.70 22.42
CA ALA A 420 -33.27 -24.21 23.03
C ALA A 420 -34.18 -23.09 23.54
N ALA A 421 -33.62 -22.05 24.16
CA ALA A 421 -34.39 -20.90 24.64
C ALA A 421 -35.04 -20.09 23.50
N ILE A 422 -34.35 -19.90 22.37
CA ILE A 422 -34.93 -19.22 21.20
C ILE A 422 -36.05 -20.05 20.59
N ALA A 423 -35.86 -21.37 20.47
CA ALA A 423 -36.90 -22.27 19.98
C ALA A 423 -38.16 -22.20 20.87
N ALA A 424 -38.00 -22.25 22.20
CA ALA A 424 -39.10 -22.11 23.14
C ALA A 424 -39.84 -20.76 22.98
N LEU A 425 -39.13 -19.65 22.75
CA LEU A 425 -39.77 -18.35 22.48
C LEU A 425 -40.64 -18.36 21.20
N ILE A 426 -40.23 -19.11 20.18
CA ILE A 426 -41.01 -19.28 18.95
C ILE A 426 -42.26 -20.12 19.24
N ASP A 427 -42.10 -21.22 19.96
CA ASP A 427 -43.19 -22.13 20.33
C ASP A 427 -44.24 -21.44 21.22
N ASP A 428 -43.78 -20.57 22.14
CA ASP A 428 -44.62 -19.76 23.03
C ASP A 428 -45.29 -18.54 22.33
N GLY A 429 -45.03 -18.33 21.05
CA GLY A 429 -45.58 -17.20 20.28
C GLY A 429 -44.93 -15.84 20.56
N ARG A 430 -43.78 -15.81 21.25
CA ARG A 430 -43.03 -14.59 21.61
C ARG A 430 -42.03 -14.19 20.51
N TYR A 431 -42.53 -14.06 19.29
CA TYR A 431 -41.73 -13.93 18.07
C TYR A 431 -40.77 -12.74 18.04
N GLN A 432 -41.18 -11.58 18.56
CA GLN A 432 -40.32 -10.39 18.58
C GLN A 432 -39.07 -10.62 19.44
N GLN A 433 -39.21 -11.31 20.57
CA GLN A 433 -38.08 -11.63 21.44
C GLN A 433 -37.21 -12.73 20.82
N ALA A 434 -37.80 -13.68 20.10
CA ALA A 434 -37.05 -14.67 19.35
C ALA A 434 -36.17 -14.03 18.26
N ILE A 435 -36.68 -13.00 17.55
CA ILE A 435 -35.90 -12.21 16.59
C ILE A 435 -34.70 -11.54 17.29
N GLU A 436 -34.95 -10.84 18.39
CA GLU A 436 -33.91 -10.13 19.15
C GLU A 436 -32.83 -11.08 19.68
N GLN A 437 -33.21 -12.23 20.24
CA GLN A 437 -32.28 -13.24 20.72
C GLN A 437 -31.52 -13.95 19.58
N SER A 438 -32.15 -14.16 18.42
CA SER A 438 -31.48 -14.72 17.24
C SER A 438 -30.41 -13.77 16.70
N GLN A 439 -30.72 -12.47 16.63
CA GLN A 439 -29.75 -11.45 16.24
C GLN A 439 -28.61 -11.32 17.25
N GLU A 440 -28.89 -11.43 18.54
CA GLU A 440 -27.83 -11.45 19.57
C GLU A 440 -26.96 -12.71 19.47
N LEU A 441 -27.55 -13.88 19.18
CA LEU A 441 -26.79 -15.11 18.94
C LEU A 441 -25.85 -14.94 17.74
N ILE A 442 -26.31 -14.36 16.62
CA ILE A 442 -25.46 -14.05 15.47
C ILE A 442 -24.28 -13.16 15.88
N LYS A 443 -24.55 -12.04 16.59
CA LYS A 443 -23.50 -11.12 17.07
C LYS A 443 -22.48 -11.83 17.95
N LEU A 444 -22.91 -12.74 18.82
CA LEU A 444 -22.02 -13.53 19.66
C LEU A 444 -21.21 -14.54 18.83
N CYS A 445 -21.81 -15.19 17.82
CA CYS A 445 -21.11 -16.13 16.95
C CYS A 445 -20.02 -15.44 16.13
N LEU A 446 -20.32 -14.27 15.53
CA LEU A 446 -19.34 -13.46 14.82
C LEU A 446 -18.17 -13.04 15.74
N LYS A 447 -18.47 -12.58 16.97
CA LYS A 447 -17.43 -12.27 17.99
C LYS A 447 -16.63 -13.50 18.41
N GLY A 448 -17.27 -14.65 18.52
CA GLY A 448 -16.64 -15.92 18.87
C GLY A 448 -15.71 -16.43 17.78
N MET A 449 -16.12 -16.32 16.50
CA MET A 449 -15.25 -16.63 15.36
C MET A 449 -14.02 -15.74 15.33
N ARG A 450 -14.22 -14.44 15.59
CA ARG A 450 -13.15 -13.45 15.70
C ARG A 450 -12.17 -13.74 16.84
N TYR A 451 -12.68 -14.22 17.98
CA TYR A 451 -11.85 -14.64 19.11
C TYR A 451 -10.89 -15.78 18.72
N TYR A 452 -11.35 -16.74 17.91
CA TYR A 452 -10.51 -17.85 17.46
C TYR A 452 -9.55 -17.48 16.32
N GLU A 453 -9.89 -16.51 15.47
CA GLU A 453 -8.98 -15.94 14.47
C GLU A 453 -7.78 -15.26 15.12
N THR A 454 -8.04 -14.50 16.17
CA THR A 454 -7.05 -13.68 16.87
C THR A 454 -6.35 -14.40 18.03
N TYR A 455 -6.63 -15.69 18.23
CA TYR A 455 -6.18 -16.46 19.38
C TYR A 455 -4.64 -16.50 19.53
N ASP A 456 -3.92 -16.56 18.42
CA ASP A 456 -2.44 -16.64 18.42
C ASP A 456 -1.76 -15.25 18.33
N TRP A 457 -2.53 -14.16 18.27
CA TRP A 457 -2.01 -12.81 18.03
C TRP A 457 -0.96 -12.40 19.05
N PHE A 458 -1.22 -12.62 20.33
CA PHE A 458 -0.28 -12.23 21.38
C PHE A 458 1.09 -12.89 21.20
N PHE A 459 1.11 -14.20 20.94
CA PHE A 459 2.34 -14.96 20.73
C PHE A 459 3.08 -14.48 19.48
N LEU A 460 2.40 -14.46 18.32
CA LEU A 460 3.03 -14.12 17.05
C LEU A 460 3.49 -12.65 17.02
N ARG A 461 2.67 -11.70 17.49
CA ARG A 461 3.08 -10.29 17.60
C ARG A 461 4.28 -10.11 18.51
N SER A 462 4.37 -10.86 19.60
CA SER A 462 5.53 -10.80 20.51
C SER A 462 6.81 -11.32 19.84
N VAL A 463 6.73 -12.42 19.09
CA VAL A 463 7.87 -12.98 18.33
C VAL A 463 8.33 -12.01 17.24
N ILE A 464 7.40 -11.45 16.46
CA ILE A 464 7.71 -10.50 15.40
C ILE A 464 8.31 -9.20 15.97
N SER A 465 7.73 -8.67 17.06
CA SER A 465 8.28 -7.48 17.74
C SER A 465 9.68 -7.73 18.28
N SER A 466 9.89 -8.89 18.92
CA SER A 466 11.22 -9.30 19.40
C SER A 466 12.24 -9.44 18.27
N GLY A 467 11.80 -9.88 17.08
CA GLY A 467 12.64 -9.95 15.88
C GLY A 467 13.09 -8.57 15.40
N TYR A 468 12.15 -7.64 15.21
CA TYR A 468 12.47 -6.25 14.81
C TYR A 468 13.34 -5.54 15.85
N LEU A 469 12.99 -5.61 17.13
CA LEU A 469 13.78 -5.01 18.21
C LEU A 469 15.19 -5.64 18.31
N GLY A 470 15.28 -6.95 18.13
CA GLY A 470 16.54 -7.68 18.09
C GLY A 470 17.42 -7.25 16.91
N TRP A 471 16.83 -7.09 15.72
CA TRP A 471 17.52 -6.61 14.52
C TRP A 471 18.04 -5.17 14.68
N ILE A 472 17.22 -4.26 15.22
CA ILE A 472 17.63 -2.87 15.52
C ILE A 472 18.82 -2.88 16.49
N ALA A 473 18.72 -3.63 17.59
CA ALA A 473 19.79 -3.73 18.58
C ALA A 473 21.08 -4.31 17.98
N TYR A 474 20.96 -5.38 17.18
CA TYR A 474 22.10 -6.01 16.50
C TYR A 474 22.78 -5.05 15.51
N SER A 475 22.01 -4.30 14.74
CA SER A 475 22.51 -3.29 13.79
C SER A 475 23.26 -2.16 14.51
N ILE A 476 22.73 -1.66 15.63
CA ILE A 476 23.41 -0.64 16.45
C ILE A 476 24.75 -1.18 17.00
N VAL A 477 24.76 -2.40 17.53
CA VAL A 477 25.99 -3.06 18.02
C VAL A 477 27.03 -3.19 16.91
N PHE A 478 26.62 -3.54 15.69
CA PHE A 478 27.50 -3.64 14.54
C PHE A 478 28.12 -2.28 14.17
N ILE A 479 27.31 -1.23 14.10
CA ILE A 479 27.73 0.13 13.77
C ILE A 479 28.77 0.64 14.78
N LEU A 480 28.48 0.49 16.08
CA LEU A 480 29.37 0.93 17.16
C LEU A 480 30.73 0.24 17.08
N ARG A 481 30.76 -1.03 16.66
CA ARG A 481 32.02 -1.79 16.49
C ARG A 481 32.82 -1.35 15.27
N ALA A 482 32.14 -1.03 14.17
CA ALA A 482 32.79 -0.58 12.94
C ALA A 482 33.47 0.80 13.10
N GLY A 483 32.93 1.66 13.98
CA GLY A 483 33.47 2.99 14.27
C GLY A 483 34.48 3.08 15.42
N ALA A 484 34.72 2.00 16.18
CA ALA A 484 35.65 2.03 17.30
C ALA A 484 37.11 2.02 16.80
N PRO A 485 38.00 2.91 17.30
CA PRO A 485 39.43 2.83 17.02
C PRO A 485 39.90 1.44 17.41
N HIS A 486 40.60 0.75 16.51
CA HIS A 486 41.25 -0.53 16.81
C HIS A 486 42.41 -0.28 17.79
N THR A 487 42.09 0.02 19.04
CA THR A 487 43.03 -0.15 20.14
C THR A 487 43.32 -1.65 20.16
N GLY A 488 44.60 -2.01 20.05
CA GLY A 488 45.07 -3.36 19.72
C GLY A 488 44.85 -4.42 20.79
N LYS A 489 43.65 -4.48 21.37
CA LYS A 489 43.15 -5.53 22.26
C LYS A 489 41.78 -5.99 21.77
N ALA A 490 41.61 -6.21 20.47
CA ALA A 490 40.56 -7.12 19.99
C ALA A 490 41.02 -8.54 20.36
N GLY A 491 40.93 -8.89 21.65
CA GLY A 491 41.11 -10.26 22.09
C GLY A 491 40.15 -11.13 21.29
N LEU A 492 40.65 -12.24 20.74
CA LEU A 492 39.82 -13.33 20.26
C LEU A 492 38.81 -13.64 21.36
N HIS A 493 37.57 -13.17 21.19
CA HIS A 493 36.50 -13.50 22.12
C HIS A 493 36.35 -15.02 22.10
N LYS A 494 36.66 -15.67 23.23
CA LYS A 494 36.24 -17.06 23.46
C LYS A 494 34.75 -17.15 23.15
N THR A 495 34.38 -18.14 22.35
CA THR A 495 32.98 -18.46 22.07
C THR A 495 32.24 -18.56 23.40
N ASP A 496 31.25 -17.70 23.64
CA ASP A 496 30.44 -17.74 24.87
C ASP A 496 29.46 -18.92 24.75
N THR A 497 29.98 -20.12 25.01
CA THR A 497 29.25 -21.40 24.86
C THR A 497 27.97 -21.39 25.69
N THR A 498 27.95 -20.73 26.85
CA THR A 498 26.76 -20.60 27.70
C THR A 498 25.64 -19.86 26.99
N VAL A 499 25.93 -18.73 26.34
CA VAL A 499 24.92 -17.98 25.57
C VAL A 499 24.40 -18.80 24.38
N ILE A 500 25.29 -19.55 23.71
CA ILE A 500 24.91 -20.41 22.57
C ILE A 500 24.01 -21.57 23.03
N VAL A 501 24.38 -22.26 24.12
CA VAL A 501 23.57 -23.36 24.67
C VAL A 501 22.21 -22.84 25.14
N PHE A 502 22.17 -21.70 25.83
CA PHE A 502 20.92 -21.08 26.23
C PHE A 502 20.03 -20.76 25.02
N ALA A 503 20.59 -20.15 23.97
CA ALA A 503 19.86 -19.85 22.74
C ALA A 503 19.34 -21.11 22.03
N ALA A 504 20.14 -22.18 21.97
CA ALA A 504 19.74 -23.46 21.41
C ALA A 504 18.59 -24.10 22.20
N THR A 505 18.64 -24.05 23.54
CA THR A 505 17.57 -24.54 24.41
C THR A 505 16.27 -23.75 24.21
N VAL A 506 16.35 -22.42 24.12
CA VAL A 506 15.18 -21.56 23.85
C VAL A 506 14.57 -21.88 22.48
N PHE A 507 15.39 -22.00 21.43
CA PHE A 507 14.91 -22.35 20.10
C PHE A 507 14.27 -23.73 20.06
N ALA A 508 14.87 -24.73 20.73
CA ALA A 508 14.31 -26.08 20.82
C ALA A 508 12.97 -26.10 21.55
N ALA A 509 12.85 -25.39 22.68
CA ALA A 509 11.59 -25.29 23.44
C ALA A 509 10.47 -24.61 22.63
N LEU A 510 10.77 -23.50 21.96
CA LEU A 510 9.81 -22.82 21.08
C LEU A 510 9.42 -23.69 19.87
N SER A 511 10.37 -24.41 19.29
CA SER A 511 10.10 -25.32 18.17
C SER A 511 9.22 -26.50 18.59
N LEU A 512 9.43 -27.06 19.79
CA LEU A 512 8.58 -28.11 20.34
C LEU A 512 7.16 -27.60 20.62
N PHE A 513 7.02 -26.37 21.13
CA PHE A 513 5.73 -25.72 21.32
C PHE A 513 4.99 -25.47 20.00
N LEU A 514 5.69 -25.06 18.93
CA LEU A 514 5.09 -24.93 17.61
C LEU A 514 4.69 -26.28 17.01
N TYR A 515 5.50 -27.31 17.23
CA TYR A 515 5.24 -28.68 16.76
C TYR A 515 3.98 -29.26 17.42
N SER A 516 3.78 -29.06 18.72
CA SER A 516 2.57 -29.53 19.41
C SER A 516 1.29 -28.83 18.95
N LYS A 517 1.41 -27.67 18.29
CA LYS A 517 0.30 -26.89 17.72
C LYS A 517 0.03 -27.15 16.25
N ASP A 518 0.79 -28.06 15.61
CA ASP A 518 0.79 -28.27 14.15
C ASP A 518 0.96 -26.95 13.38
N SER A 519 1.91 -26.13 13.83
CA SER A 519 2.10 -24.77 13.30
C SER A 519 2.76 -24.78 11.91
N PRO A 520 2.45 -23.80 11.04
CA PRO A 520 3.11 -23.65 9.75
C PRO A 520 4.64 -23.56 9.86
N VAL A 521 5.35 -24.11 8.87
CA VAL A 521 6.83 -24.11 8.80
C VAL A 521 7.42 -22.70 8.94
N LEU A 522 6.72 -21.68 8.42
CA LEU A 522 7.18 -20.29 8.47
C LEU A 522 7.29 -19.75 9.91
N TYR A 523 6.52 -20.27 10.87
CA TYR A 523 6.60 -19.84 12.27
C TYR A 523 7.93 -20.23 12.92
N TYR A 524 8.55 -21.31 12.46
CA TYR A 524 9.89 -21.72 12.90
C TYR A 524 10.95 -20.73 12.42
N ALA A 525 10.77 -20.15 11.21
CA ALA A 525 11.62 -19.07 10.74
C ALA A 525 11.42 -17.80 11.60
N TYR A 526 10.17 -17.45 11.95
CA TYR A 526 9.88 -16.30 12.82
C TYR A 526 10.55 -16.39 14.19
N ILE A 527 10.63 -17.56 14.82
CA ILE A 527 11.32 -17.70 16.12
C ILE A 527 12.85 -17.75 15.98
N ALA A 528 13.39 -18.16 14.83
CA ALA A 528 14.83 -18.29 14.62
C ALA A 528 15.56 -16.93 14.64
N PHE A 529 14.98 -15.91 14.00
CA PHE A 529 15.55 -14.56 13.93
C PHE A 529 15.76 -13.89 15.29
N PRO A 530 14.75 -13.74 16.17
CA PRO A 530 14.95 -13.11 17.47
C PRO A 530 15.94 -13.90 18.32
N VAL A 531 15.90 -15.24 18.30
CA VAL A 531 16.90 -16.05 19.01
C VAL A 531 18.30 -15.72 18.51
N TYR A 532 18.51 -15.66 17.19
CA TYR A 532 19.80 -15.31 16.62
C TYR A 532 20.24 -13.88 16.97
N PHE A 533 19.41 -12.86 16.76
CA PHE A 533 19.78 -11.47 16.98
C PHE A 533 20.08 -11.17 18.44
N TRP A 534 19.23 -11.62 19.37
CA TRP A 534 19.46 -11.44 20.80
C TRP A 534 20.69 -12.20 21.29
N THR A 535 20.99 -13.36 20.69
CA THR A 535 22.27 -14.07 20.93
C THR A 535 23.47 -13.20 20.55
N GLN A 536 23.43 -12.53 19.39
CA GLN A 536 24.52 -11.61 18.99
C GLN A 536 24.64 -10.42 19.95
N CYS A 537 23.53 -9.83 20.38
CA CYS A 537 23.53 -8.75 21.37
C CYS A 537 24.13 -9.19 22.71
N LEU A 538 23.73 -10.35 23.23
CA LEU A 538 24.22 -10.91 24.50
C LEU A 538 25.71 -11.26 24.45
N ARG A 539 26.22 -11.72 23.30
CA ARG A 539 27.66 -11.94 23.09
C ARG A 539 28.48 -10.65 23.17
N HIS A 540 27.85 -9.51 22.89
CA HIS A 540 28.45 -8.18 22.93
C HIS A 540 28.01 -7.33 24.14
N ARG A 541 27.43 -7.95 25.18
CA ARG A 541 26.91 -7.28 26.39
C ARG A 541 27.91 -6.35 27.08
N ALA A 542 29.19 -6.71 27.09
CA ALA A 542 30.24 -5.89 27.71
C ALA A 542 30.43 -4.54 26.98
N ASN A 543 30.34 -4.52 25.65
CA ASN A 543 30.45 -3.31 24.85
C ASN A 543 29.23 -2.40 25.08
N ILE A 544 28.05 -3.00 25.16
CA ILE A 544 26.79 -2.29 25.45
C ILE A 544 26.87 -1.67 26.86
N ALA A 545 27.28 -2.44 27.86
CA ALA A 545 27.41 -1.99 29.25
C ALA A 545 28.45 -0.86 29.42
N SER A 546 29.56 -0.91 28.66
CA SER A 546 30.56 0.16 28.65
C SER A 546 30.03 1.46 28.05
N LEU A 547 29.20 1.38 27.02
CA LEU A 547 28.61 2.56 26.39
C LEU A 547 27.54 3.19 27.29
N THR A 548 26.64 2.37 27.84
CA THR A 548 25.56 2.85 28.71
C THR A 548 26.10 3.45 29.99
N SER A 549 27.11 2.84 30.61
CA SER A 549 27.77 3.40 31.79
C SER A 549 28.46 4.75 31.50
N THR A 550 29.05 4.93 30.31
CA THR A 550 29.66 6.22 29.91
C THR A 550 28.61 7.33 29.80
N VAL A 551 27.44 7.04 29.23
CA VAL A 551 26.33 8.00 29.10
C VAL A 551 25.69 8.30 30.47
N LEU A 552 25.42 7.27 31.27
CA LEU A 552 24.71 7.40 32.54
C LEU A 552 25.58 7.99 33.67
N ARG A 553 26.91 7.96 33.54
CA ARG A 553 27.84 8.50 34.54
C ARG A 553 27.73 10.01 34.72
N ASN A 554 27.29 10.75 33.70
CA ASN A 554 27.09 12.19 33.79
C ASN A 554 25.60 12.53 33.58
N ARG A 555 24.94 13.02 34.63
CA ARG A 555 23.51 13.35 34.62
C ARG A 555 23.13 14.33 33.51
N THR A 556 23.96 15.33 33.22
CA THR A 556 23.70 16.31 32.16
C THR A 556 23.79 15.66 30.78
N HIS A 557 24.82 14.83 30.53
CA HIS A 557 24.91 14.08 29.27
C HIS A 557 23.77 13.06 29.13
N ALA A 558 23.36 12.39 30.20
CA ALA A 558 22.23 11.47 30.21
C ALA A 558 20.91 12.19 29.89
N MET A 559 20.64 13.35 30.50
CA MET A 559 19.45 14.16 30.21
C MET A 559 19.44 14.70 28.77
N MET A 560 20.57 15.22 28.27
CA MET A 560 20.66 15.69 26.88
C MET A 560 20.49 14.54 25.88
N THR A 561 21.08 13.38 26.17
CA THR A 561 20.94 12.17 25.34
C THR A 561 19.51 11.68 25.33
N GLY A 562 18.87 11.58 26.51
CA GLY A 562 17.46 11.20 26.65
C GLY A 562 16.53 12.16 25.91
N GLY A 563 16.74 13.47 26.03
CA GLY A 563 15.98 14.48 25.31
C GLY A 563 16.13 14.38 23.78
N THR A 564 17.36 14.12 23.30
CA THR A 564 17.62 13.94 21.86
C THR A 564 16.95 12.67 21.33
N VAL A 565 17.02 11.57 22.07
CA VAL A 565 16.34 10.31 21.71
C VAL A 565 14.82 10.48 21.72
N ALA A 566 14.26 11.15 22.73
CA ALA A 566 12.82 11.43 22.79
C ALA A 566 12.35 12.30 21.62
N PHE A 567 13.09 13.37 21.28
CA PHE A 567 12.82 14.18 20.10
C PHE A 567 12.88 13.35 18.80
N TYR A 568 13.87 12.46 18.71
CA TYR A 568 14.03 11.58 17.55
C TYR A 568 12.85 10.61 17.40
N ILE A 569 12.39 9.99 18.49
CA ILE A 569 11.19 9.13 18.49
C ILE A 569 9.95 9.94 18.07
N ALA A 570 9.77 11.14 18.64
CA ALA A 570 8.66 12.01 18.27
C ALA A 570 8.70 12.38 16.76
N ALA A 571 9.89 12.63 16.21
CA ALA A 571 10.05 12.87 14.78
C ALA A 571 9.64 11.65 13.95
N LEU A 572 10.01 10.44 14.35
CA LEU A 572 9.60 9.21 13.68
C LEU A 572 8.07 8.99 13.73
N GLU A 573 7.43 9.25 14.87
CA GLU A 573 5.96 9.18 14.99
C GLU A 573 5.26 10.20 14.08
N ILE A 574 5.80 11.41 13.93
CA ILE A 574 5.30 12.40 12.97
C ILE A 574 5.46 11.88 11.53
N LEU A 575 6.56 11.20 11.20
CA LEU A 575 6.75 10.59 9.88
C LEU A 575 5.77 9.44 9.65
N VAL A 576 5.49 8.60 10.64
CA VAL A 576 4.43 7.58 10.56
C VAL A 576 3.08 8.25 10.29
N PHE A 577 2.76 9.32 11.01
CA PHE A 577 1.52 10.07 10.82
C PHE A 577 1.40 10.67 9.40
N SER A 578 2.53 11.00 8.76
CA SER A 578 2.52 11.55 7.39
C SER A 578 1.98 10.58 6.33
N TYR A 579 1.98 9.27 6.59
CA TYR A 579 1.34 8.27 5.72
C TYR A 579 -0.18 8.35 5.76
N PHE A 580 -0.76 8.83 6.86
CA PHE A 580 -2.18 9.09 6.97
C PHE A 580 -2.54 10.50 6.50
N ARG A 581 -1.68 11.48 6.80
CA ARG A 581 -1.88 12.90 6.51
C ARG A 581 -0.59 13.56 6.04
N ARG A 582 -0.32 13.51 4.73
CA ARG A 582 0.90 14.07 4.13
C ARG A 582 1.06 15.58 4.36
N GLU A 583 -0.02 16.30 4.65
CA GLU A 583 0.02 17.74 4.90
C GLU A 583 0.93 18.09 6.08
N VAL A 584 1.13 17.16 7.02
CA VAL A 584 2.03 17.31 8.18
C VAL A 584 3.50 17.49 7.79
N LEU A 585 3.91 17.07 6.59
CA LEU A 585 5.27 17.34 6.09
C LEU A 585 5.52 18.84 5.88
N THR A 586 4.47 19.64 5.68
CA THR A 586 4.54 21.10 5.52
C THR A 586 5.11 21.80 6.76
N PRO A 587 4.49 21.68 7.96
CA PRO A 587 5.06 22.26 9.16
C PRO A 587 6.42 21.66 9.54
N CYS A 588 6.71 20.39 9.21
CA CYS A 588 8.05 19.81 9.39
C CYS A 588 9.10 20.53 8.54
N LEU A 589 8.80 20.83 7.27
CA LEU A 589 9.68 21.59 6.39
C LEU A 589 9.86 23.04 6.86
N TRP A 590 8.83 23.67 7.45
CA TRP A 590 8.97 25.00 8.06
C TRP A 590 9.84 24.97 9.31
N ALA A 591 9.66 23.97 10.19
CA ALA A 591 10.50 23.79 11.36
C ALA A 591 11.97 23.60 10.96
N LEU A 592 12.22 22.75 9.96
CA LEU A 592 13.55 22.51 9.42
C LEU A 592 14.14 23.76 8.71
N GLY A 593 13.32 24.49 7.96
CA GLY A 593 13.74 25.66 7.18
C GLY A 593 13.99 26.92 8.00
N LEU A 594 13.17 27.16 9.02
CA LEU A 594 13.11 28.44 9.74
C LEU A 594 13.60 28.35 11.19
N LEU A 595 13.34 27.25 11.89
CA LEU A 595 13.70 27.09 13.31
C LEU A 595 15.10 26.51 13.48
N TRP A 596 15.48 25.50 12.70
CA TRP A 596 16.81 24.88 12.83
C TRP A 596 17.96 25.88 12.64
N PRO A 597 17.97 26.79 11.65
CA PRO A 597 19.02 27.80 11.52
C PRO A 597 19.14 28.74 12.73
N GLN A 598 18.10 28.90 13.56
CA GLN A 598 18.19 29.74 14.76
C GLN A 598 19.15 29.17 15.80
N THR A 599 19.33 27.84 15.79
CA THR A 599 20.27 27.13 16.66
C THR A 599 21.73 27.34 16.28
N PHE A 600 22.01 27.93 15.11
CA PHE A 600 23.38 28.15 14.65
C PHE A 600 24.06 29.29 15.42
N PRO A 601 25.39 29.22 15.61
CA PRO A 601 26.16 30.33 16.18
C PRO A 601 25.98 31.64 15.39
N ALA A 602 26.04 32.78 16.09
CA ALA A 602 25.82 34.09 15.48
C ALA A 602 26.81 34.41 14.33
N HIS A 603 28.07 33.98 14.45
CA HIS A 603 29.09 34.20 13.41
C HIS A 603 28.80 33.39 12.13
N VAL A 604 28.37 32.13 12.28
CA VAL A 604 27.96 31.27 11.16
C VAL A 604 26.77 31.90 10.43
N LYS A 605 25.77 32.39 11.18
CA LYS A 605 24.59 33.07 10.64
C LYS A 605 24.95 34.33 9.85
N PHE A 606 25.86 35.15 10.38
CA PHE A 606 26.26 36.40 9.75
C PHE A 606 27.04 36.18 8.44
N GLN A 607 27.98 35.22 8.44
CA GLN A 607 28.85 34.96 7.28
C GLN A 607 28.13 34.24 6.14
N ASN A 608 27.03 33.51 6.42
CA ASN A 608 26.36 32.62 5.46
C ASN A 608 24.89 32.98 5.22
N ARG A 609 24.52 34.27 5.37
CA ARG A 609 23.13 34.76 5.24
C ARG A 609 22.43 34.31 3.96
N VAL A 610 23.13 34.32 2.82
CA VAL A 610 22.56 33.93 1.52
C VAL A 610 22.21 32.44 1.50
N LEU A 611 23.09 31.58 2.03
CA LEU A 611 22.84 30.13 2.09
C LEU A 611 21.66 29.80 3.03
N ILE A 612 21.60 30.47 4.20
CA ILE A 612 20.51 30.28 5.16
C ILE A 612 19.17 30.79 4.59
N ALA A 613 19.16 31.94 3.91
CA ALA A 613 17.97 32.46 3.25
C ALA A 613 17.51 31.54 2.11
N SER A 614 18.46 31.01 1.32
CA SER A 614 18.17 30.07 0.23
C SER A 614 17.60 28.75 0.75
N TRP A 615 18.13 28.26 1.88
CA TRP A 615 17.59 27.09 2.60
C TRP A 615 16.14 27.31 3.03
N GLY A 616 15.87 28.40 3.74
CA GLY A 616 14.51 28.74 4.19
C GLY A 616 13.53 28.86 3.03
N ALA A 617 13.92 29.57 1.96
CA ALA A 617 13.11 29.72 0.77
C ALA A 617 12.85 28.39 0.06
N ALA A 618 13.86 27.53 -0.07
CA ALA A 618 13.70 26.20 -0.69
C ALA A 618 12.79 25.28 0.13
N CYS A 619 12.90 25.30 1.46
CA CYS A 619 12.01 24.54 2.36
C CYS A 619 10.56 25.03 2.25
N VAL A 620 10.31 26.33 2.26
CA VAL A 620 8.96 26.92 2.12
C VAL A 620 8.38 26.65 0.73
N ALA A 621 9.17 26.74 -0.34
CA ALA A 621 8.71 26.39 -1.67
C ALA A 621 8.34 24.90 -1.77
N THR A 622 9.18 24.02 -1.19
CA THR A 622 8.93 22.58 -1.19
C THR A 622 7.74 22.19 -0.31
N SER A 623 7.40 22.98 0.71
CA SER A 623 6.28 22.69 1.61
C SER A 623 4.90 22.87 0.97
N VAL A 624 4.80 23.49 -0.21
CA VAL A 624 3.52 23.63 -0.92
C VAL A 624 3.03 22.29 -1.46
N PHE A 625 3.95 21.44 -1.93
CA PHE A 625 3.60 20.24 -2.68
C PHE A 625 2.83 19.17 -1.87
N PRO A 626 3.14 18.91 -0.59
CA PRO A 626 2.31 18.02 0.24
C PRO A 626 0.85 18.49 0.40
N LEU A 627 0.56 19.78 0.19
CA LEU A 627 -0.81 20.33 0.27
C LEU A 627 -1.59 20.20 -1.05
N LEU A 628 -0.91 19.98 -2.18
CA LEU A 628 -1.54 19.87 -3.51
C LEU A 628 -2.11 18.48 -3.73
N SER A 629 -3.29 18.33 -4.35
CA SER A 629 -3.93 17.04 -4.63
C SER A 629 -2.97 15.97 -5.18
N ALA A 630 -3.05 14.76 -4.63
CA ALA A 630 -2.31 13.60 -5.12
C ALA A 630 -2.87 13.15 -6.48
N GLU A 631 -4.19 13.26 -6.63
CA GLU A 631 -4.92 13.04 -7.88
C GLU A 631 -4.75 14.26 -8.77
N LYS A 632 -3.97 14.11 -9.83
CA LYS A 632 -3.61 15.21 -10.74
C LYS A 632 -4.35 15.06 -12.06
N ARG A 633 -4.85 16.19 -12.55
CA ARG A 633 -5.27 16.33 -13.94
C ARG A 633 -4.11 16.83 -14.78
N GLU A 634 -4.04 16.39 -16.03
CA GLU A 634 -3.01 16.83 -16.98
C GLU A 634 -3.08 18.35 -17.20
N ASN A 635 -1.99 19.04 -16.84
CA ASN A 635 -1.82 20.48 -16.97
C ASN A 635 -0.50 20.81 -17.69
N PRO A 636 -0.54 21.01 -19.03
CA PRO A 636 0.66 21.28 -19.83
C PRO A 636 1.40 22.55 -19.41
N LEU A 637 0.70 23.56 -18.88
CA LEU A 637 1.32 24.81 -18.44
C LEU A 637 2.25 24.60 -17.24
N LEU A 638 1.83 23.76 -16.28
CA LEU A 638 2.66 23.42 -15.12
C LEU A 638 3.87 22.55 -15.51
N VAL A 639 3.69 21.64 -16.48
CA VAL A 639 4.80 20.88 -17.07
C VAL A 639 5.82 21.82 -17.73
N CYS A 640 5.34 22.79 -18.52
CA CYS A 640 6.19 23.81 -19.14
C CYS A 640 6.93 24.64 -18.10
N ALA A 641 6.23 25.14 -17.09
CA ALA A 641 6.81 25.97 -16.04
C ALA A 641 7.92 25.22 -15.29
N GLY A 642 7.70 23.94 -14.96
CA GLY A 642 8.72 23.08 -14.37
C GLY A 642 9.91 22.83 -15.30
N GLY A 643 9.66 22.56 -16.58
CA GLY A 643 10.69 22.42 -17.60
C GLY A 643 11.56 23.66 -17.78
N ILE A 644 10.94 24.85 -17.85
CA ILE A 644 11.63 26.14 -17.92
C ILE A 644 12.46 26.36 -16.65
N ALA A 645 11.94 26.03 -15.47
CA ALA A 645 12.67 26.15 -14.22
C ALA A 645 13.91 25.22 -14.17
N ILE A 646 13.82 24.00 -14.72
CA ILE A 646 14.95 23.07 -14.88
C ILE A 646 16.01 23.66 -15.83
N VAL A 647 15.59 24.18 -16.97
CA VAL A 647 16.51 24.80 -17.94
C VAL A 647 17.19 26.03 -17.32
N ALA A 648 16.44 26.89 -16.64
CA ALA A 648 16.97 28.08 -15.98
C ALA A 648 17.96 27.72 -14.86
N SER A 649 17.66 26.71 -14.03
CA SER A 649 18.57 26.24 -12.98
C SER A 649 19.84 25.60 -13.57
N GLY A 650 19.72 24.88 -14.68
CA GLY A 650 20.85 24.32 -15.43
C GLY A 650 21.75 25.40 -16.02
N VAL A 651 21.18 26.43 -16.67
CA VAL A 651 21.92 27.58 -17.18
C VAL A 651 22.61 28.34 -16.05
N PHE A 652 21.92 28.55 -14.93
CA PHE A 652 22.51 29.17 -13.75
C PHE A 652 23.71 28.36 -13.23
N ALA A 653 23.57 27.03 -13.13
CA ALA A 653 24.66 26.15 -12.71
C ALA A 653 25.83 26.20 -13.70
N TYR A 654 25.58 26.14 -15.01
CA TYR A 654 26.61 26.23 -16.05
C TYR A 654 27.45 27.51 -15.93
N VAL A 655 26.82 28.64 -15.59
CA VAL A 655 27.50 29.95 -15.45
C VAL A 655 28.22 30.08 -14.10
N LYS A 656 27.58 29.71 -12.98
CA LYS A 656 28.10 30.02 -11.63
C LYS A 656 29.01 28.93 -11.05
N LEU A 657 28.78 27.67 -11.40
CA LEU A 657 29.47 26.54 -10.82
C LEU A 657 30.99 26.56 -11.07
N PRO A 658 31.51 26.90 -12.27
CA PRO A 658 32.96 26.96 -12.50
C PRO A 658 33.67 27.99 -11.61
N ALA A 659 33.08 29.17 -11.42
CA ALA A 659 33.62 30.23 -10.57
C ALA A 659 33.65 29.83 -9.09
N HIS A 660 32.71 29.00 -8.65
CA HIS A 660 32.64 28.50 -7.28
C HIS A 660 33.60 27.33 -7.02
N ILE A 661 33.81 26.44 -8.00
CA ILE A 661 34.67 25.26 -7.86
C ILE A 661 36.16 25.60 -8.00
N ALA A 662 36.53 26.50 -8.91
CA ALA A 662 37.93 26.76 -9.27
C ALA A 662 38.86 27.10 -8.08
N PRO A 663 38.42 27.83 -7.04
CA PRO A 663 39.25 28.11 -5.86
C PRO A 663 39.55 26.88 -4.99
N GLU A 664 38.64 25.89 -4.96
CA GLU A 664 38.69 24.75 -4.02
C GLU A 664 39.46 23.53 -4.56
N LEU A 665 39.82 23.52 -5.84
CA LEU A 665 40.53 22.37 -6.45
C LEU A 665 42.04 22.37 -6.14
N PRO A 666 42.64 21.19 -5.85
CA PRO A 666 44.08 21.03 -5.63
C PRO A 666 44.91 21.48 -6.84
N GLU A 667 46.09 22.07 -6.60
CA GLU A 667 47.02 22.51 -7.66
C GLU A 667 47.45 21.38 -8.61
N SER A 668 47.48 20.14 -8.11
CA SER A 668 47.83 18.92 -8.85
C SER A 668 46.71 18.39 -9.76
N THR A 669 45.52 19.00 -9.76
CA THR A 669 44.47 18.61 -10.69
C THR A 669 44.74 19.22 -12.08
N PRO A 670 44.45 18.49 -13.19
CA PRO A 670 44.58 19.03 -14.56
C PRO A 670 43.83 20.36 -14.79
N PHE A 671 42.90 20.68 -13.88
CA PHE A 671 42.07 21.87 -13.81
C PHE A 671 42.84 23.16 -13.50
N LYS A 672 43.81 23.14 -12.57
CA LYS A 672 44.64 24.32 -12.27
C LYS A 672 45.84 24.44 -13.20
N ALA A 673 46.40 23.33 -13.67
CA ALA A 673 47.54 23.31 -14.59
C ALA A 673 47.26 24.04 -15.93
N LYS A 674 46.01 24.01 -16.42
CA LYS A 674 45.57 24.78 -17.61
C LYS A 674 45.14 26.23 -17.32
N ALA A 675 44.79 26.56 -16.08
CA ALA A 675 44.40 27.92 -15.68
C ALA A 675 45.62 28.84 -15.46
N ILE A 676 46.82 28.26 -15.31
CA ILE A 676 48.08 28.99 -15.10
C ILE A 676 48.68 29.48 -16.44
N THR A 677 48.21 29.00 -17.59
CA THR A 677 48.86 29.22 -18.90
C THR A 677 48.02 29.94 -19.97
N GLY A 678 46.83 30.47 -19.66
CA GLY A 678 45.98 31.20 -20.62
C GLY A 678 45.04 32.22 -19.97
N PRO A 679 44.37 33.10 -20.75
CA PRO A 679 43.42 34.08 -20.22
C PRO A 679 42.33 33.36 -19.43
N GLN A 680 41.89 33.95 -18.32
CA GLN A 680 40.98 33.36 -17.32
C GLN A 680 39.61 32.95 -17.90
N VAL A 681 39.58 31.86 -18.67
CA VAL A 681 38.35 31.26 -19.18
C VAL A 681 38.07 30.05 -18.30
N ALA A 682 37.03 30.16 -17.49
CA ALA A 682 36.50 29.05 -16.73
C ALA A 682 36.32 27.80 -17.63
N PRO A 683 36.68 26.59 -17.17
CA PRO A 683 36.63 25.40 -18.01
C PRO A 683 35.19 25.13 -18.46
N ARG A 684 34.98 25.03 -19.77
CA ARG A 684 33.69 24.71 -20.38
C ARG A 684 33.21 23.35 -19.87
N GLN A 685 31.95 23.26 -19.46
CA GLN A 685 31.30 22.03 -18.97
C GLN A 685 30.37 21.48 -20.05
N PRO A 686 30.88 20.82 -21.11
CA PRO A 686 30.08 20.46 -22.30
C PRO A 686 28.93 19.50 -21.96
N VAL A 687 29.12 18.61 -20.98
CA VAL A 687 28.09 17.66 -20.53
C VAL A 687 26.84 18.40 -20.04
N ILE A 688 27.00 19.44 -19.22
CA ILE A 688 25.88 20.23 -18.68
C ILE A 688 25.13 20.96 -19.81
N LEU A 689 25.85 21.47 -20.82
CA LEU A 689 25.21 22.10 -21.98
C LEU A 689 24.38 21.10 -22.80
N VAL A 690 24.89 19.88 -23.00
CA VAL A 690 24.16 18.80 -23.67
C VAL A 690 22.91 18.41 -22.87
N GLU A 691 23.00 18.27 -21.55
CA GLU A 691 21.85 17.94 -20.71
C GLU A 691 20.79 19.04 -20.71
N ILE A 692 21.19 20.32 -20.74
CA ILE A 692 20.26 21.45 -20.91
C ILE A 692 19.53 21.35 -22.26
N ALA A 693 20.24 21.04 -23.35
CA ALA A 693 19.62 20.87 -24.66
C ALA A 693 18.62 19.70 -24.69
N ILE A 694 18.97 18.57 -24.05
CA ILE A 694 18.06 17.41 -23.91
C ILE A 694 16.82 17.78 -23.08
N ALA A 695 16.98 18.60 -22.03
CA ALA A 695 15.85 19.09 -21.24
C ALA A 695 14.89 19.95 -22.08
N VAL A 696 15.41 20.84 -22.94
CA VAL A 696 14.58 21.63 -23.88
C VAL A 696 13.83 20.72 -24.85
N VAL A 697 14.52 19.74 -25.46
CA VAL A 697 13.90 18.76 -26.37
C VAL A 697 12.80 17.97 -25.67
N SER A 698 13.03 17.57 -24.42
CA SER A 698 12.05 16.84 -23.61
C SER A 698 10.78 17.66 -23.37
N VAL A 699 10.90 18.96 -23.03
CA VAL A 699 9.74 19.85 -22.84
C VAL A 699 8.93 19.98 -24.14
N LEU A 700 9.60 20.24 -25.26
CA LEU A 700 8.95 20.39 -26.57
C LEU A 700 8.25 19.10 -27.01
N THR A 701 8.91 17.95 -26.84
CA THR A 701 8.35 16.63 -27.20
C THR A 701 7.16 16.29 -26.33
N THR A 702 7.23 16.61 -25.04
CA THR A 702 6.13 16.38 -24.10
C THR A 702 4.91 17.21 -24.51
N LEU A 703 5.10 18.49 -24.84
CA LEU A 703 4.01 19.38 -25.27
C LEU A 703 3.34 18.94 -26.57
N ASP A 704 4.14 18.65 -27.61
CA ASP A 704 3.60 18.22 -28.90
C ASP A 704 2.81 16.91 -28.75
N THR A 705 3.34 15.96 -27.96
CA THR A 705 2.64 14.70 -27.66
C THR A 705 1.33 14.96 -26.93
N THR A 706 1.31 15.82 -25.91
CA THR A 706 0.07 16.18 -25.20
C THR A 706 -0.99 16.72 -26.15
N PHE A 707 -0.59 17.67 -27.00
CA PHE A 707 -1.50 18.35 -27.90
C PHE A 707 -2.10 17.37 -28.92
N ARG A 708 -1.27 16.48 -29.48
CA ARG A 708 -1.70 15.48 -30.47
C ARG A 708 -2.61 14.40 -29.90
N LEU A 709 -2.35 13.96 -28.67
CA LEU A 709 -3.23 13.02 -27.96
C LEU A 709 -4.59 13.66 -27.65
N ARG A 710 -4.62 14.91 -27.19
CA ARG A 710 -5.87 15.68 -26.99
C ARG A 710 -6.65 15.88 -28.30
N ALA A 711 -5.93 16.09 -29.41
CA ALA A 711 -6.52 16.18 -30.74
C ALA A 711 -6.93 14.82 -31.34
N LYS A 712 -6.79 13.71 -30.60
CA LYS A 712 -7.07 12.33 -31.06
C LYS A 712 -6.30 11.91 -32.33
N THR A 713 -5.11 12.49 -32.54
CA THR A 713 -4.24 12.18 -33.70
C THR A 713 -3.24 11.05 -33.44
N GLY A 714 -3.26 10.47 -32.23
CA GLY A 714 -2.36 9.39 -31.81
C GLY A 714 -0.98 9.87 -31.35
N LEU A 715 -0.13 8.90 -30.97
CA LEU A 715 1.26 9.13 -30.55
C LEU A 715 2.20 9.11 -31.77
N PRO A 716 2.86 10.22 -32.13
CA PRO A 716 3.78 10.22 -33.27
C PRO A 716 5.02 9.34 -33.02
N LEU A 717 5.41 8.56 -34.04
CA LEU A 717 6.62 7.72 -33.99
C LEU A 717 7.90 8.52 -33.71
N LEU A 718 8.00 9.76 -34.22
CA LEU A 718 9.14 10.63 -33.95
C LEU A 718 9.23 10.98 -32.46
N ASN A 719 8.13 11.43 -31.86
CA ASN A 719 8.10 11.79 -30.43
C ASN A 719 8.37 10.57 -29.56
N GLN A 720 7.79 9.42 -29.91
CA GLN A 720 8.05 8.16 -29.23
C GLN A 720 9.53 7.79 -29.27
N SER A 721 10.17 7.89 -30.44
CA SER A 721 11.60 7.61 -30.63
C SER A 721 12.49 8.57 -29.85
N ILE A 722 12.12 9.86 -29.79
CA ILE A 722 12.81 10.87 -28.98
C ILE A 722 12.70 10.51 -27.49
N SER A 723 11.51 10.16 -26.99
CA SER A 723 11.32 9.77 -25.58
C SER A 723 12.18 8.57 -25.18
N TRP A 724 12.21 7.52 -26.00
CA TRP A 724 13.09 6.37 -25.74
C TRP A 724 14.58 6.71 -25.78
N SER A 725 14.99 7.59 -26.70
CA SER A 725 16.37 8.06 -26.79
C SER A 725 16.77 8.89 -25.58
N VAL A 726 15.89 9.78 -25.11
CA VAL A 726 16.09 10.60 -23.90
C VAL A 726 16.25 9.70 -22.67
N LEU A 727 15.42 8.66 -22.54
CA LEU A 727 15.53 7.67 -21.47
C LEU A 727 16.88 6.94 -21.48
N ALA A 728 17.33 6.47 -22.64
CA ALA A 728 18.63 5.81 -22.77
C ALA A 728 19.79 6.76 -22.40
N LEU A 729 19.75 8.02 -22.88
CA LEU A 729 20.77 9.03 -22.61
C LEU A 729 20.84 9.42 -21.13
N ALA A 730 19.69 9.54 -20.45
CA ALA A 730 19.63 9.85 -19.02
C ALA A 730 20.35 8.81 -18.15
N GLY A 731 20.36 7.53 -18.55
CA GLY A 731 21.12 6.48 -17.87
C GLY A 731 22.61 6.47 -18.24
N LEU A 732 22.93 6.67 -19.52
CA LEU A 732 24.30 6.54 -20.04
C LEU A 732 25.21 7.72 -19.66
N ILE A 733 24.73 8.97 -19.80
CA ILE A 733 25.52 10.19 -19.55
C ILE A 733 26.16 10.20 -18.15
N PRO A 734 25.43 9.99 -17.04
CA PRO A 734 26.04 10.02 -15.73
C PRO A 734 27.05 8.89 -15.55
N LEU A 735 26.80 7.68 -16.07
CA LEU A 735 27.74 6.55 -15.96
C LEU A 735 29.06 6.82 -16.70
N VAL A 736 28.99 7.38 -17.91
CA VAL A 736 30.17 7.75 -18.69
C VAL A 736 30.94 8.89 -18.00
N ASP A 737 30.24 9.91 -17.51
CA ASP A 737 30.89 11.02 -16.78
C ASP A 737 31.56 10.53 -15.49
N ALA A 738 31.03 9.49 -14.82
CA ALA A 738 31.54 8.93 -13.56
C ALA A 738 32.98 8.36 -13.64
N VAL A 739 33.41 7.96 -14.85
CA VAL A 739 34.73 7.36 -15.09
C VAL A 739 35.86 8.36 -14.81
N HIS A 740 35.60 9.66 -14.95
CA HIS A 740 36.59 10.69 -14.72
C HIS A 740 36.88 10.86 -13.22
N ARG A 741 38.16 10.76 -12.83
CA ARG A 741 38.59 10.91 -11.43
C ARG A 741 38.74 12.38 -11.03
N GLY A 742 38.55 12.66 -9.73
CA GLY A 742 38.87 13.98 -9.15
C GLY A 742 37.84 15.07 -9.46
N GLN A 743 36.62 14.71 -9.85
CA GLN A 743 35.55 15.68 -10.05
C GLN A 743 35.09 16.29 -8.73
N HIS A 744 34.80 17.58 -8.73
CA HIS A 744 34.19 18.24 -7.58
C HIS A 744 32.77 17.73 -7.33
N TYR A 745 32.42 17.50 -6.06
CA TYR A 745 31.12 16.90 -5.69
C TYR A 745 29.90 17.70 -6.19
N LEU A 746 29.92 19.04 -6.13
CA LEU A 746 28.81 19.88 -6.60
C LEU A 746 28.57 19.70 -8.11
N ARG A 747 29.63 19.63 -8.92
CA ARG A 747 29.50 19.34 -10.36
C ARG A 747 28.84 18.00 -10.59
N ARG A 748 29.27 16.98 -9.83
CA ARG A 748 28.72 15.64 -9.98
C ARG A 748 27.23 15.60 -9.65
N LEU A 749 26.80 16.25 -8.57
CA LEU A 749 25.39 16.31 -8.20
C LEU A 749 24.57 17.11 -9.23
N THR A 750 25.11 18.19 -9.82
CA THR A 750 24.45 18.94 -10.90
C THR A 750 24.26 18.09 -12.15
N VAL A 751 25.27 17.32 -12.57
CA VAL A 751 25.15 16.38 -13.71
C VAL A 751 24.08 15.34 -13.43
N LEU A 752 24.05 14.74 -12.23
CA LEU A 752 22.99 13.78 -11.88
C LEU A 752 21.59 14.42 -11.89
N TYR A 753 21.45 15.65 -11.40
CA TYR A 753 20.20 16.41 -11.45
C TYR A 753 19.72 16.64 -12.88
N LEU A 754 20.60 17.11 -13.77
CA LEU A 754 20.24 17.42 -15.15
C LEU A 754 20.10 16.17 -16.04
N ALA A 755 20.81 15.08 -15.74
CA ALA A 755 20.68 13.82 -16.48
C ALA A 755 19.27 13.22 -16.33
N PHE A 756 18.71 13.23 -15.11
CA PHE A 756 17.38 12.65 -14.85
C PHE A 756 16.21 13.60 -15.12
N ALA A 757 16.45 14.91 -15.18
CA ALA A 757 15.39 15.90 -15.36
C ALA A 757 14.57 15.71 -16.67
N PRO A 758 15.18 15.44 -17.84
CA PRO A 758 14.44 15.26 -19.10
C PRO A 758 13.47 14.08 -19.06
N VAL A 759 13.86 12.96 -18.45
CA VAL A 759 12.99 11.78 -18.29
C VAL A 759 11.87 12.09 -17.32
N PHE A 760 12.19 12.78 -16.21
CA PHE A 760 11.18 13.17 -15.23
C PHE A 760 10.12 14.12 -15.84
N VAL A 761 10.52 15.03 -16.72
CA VAL A 761 9.59 15.90 -17.48
C VAL A 761 8.67 15.07 -18.39
N GLN A 762 9.19 14.08 -19.12
CA GLN A 762 8.39 13.21 -20.00
C GLN A 762 7.38 12.35 -19.24
N LEU A 763 7.68 12.00 -17.99
CA LEU A 763 6.82 11.19 -17.12
C LEU A 763 5.86 12.04 -16.26
N THR A 764 5.91 13.37 -16.38
CA THR A 764 5.13 14.30 -15.55
C THR A 764 3.93 14.85 -16.32
N ILE A 765 2.78 14.95 -15.63
CA ILE A 765 1.53 15.47 -16.20
C ILE A 765 1.12 16.83 -15.64
N SER A 766 1.71 17.29 -14.53
CA SER A 766 1.31 18.52 -13.83
C SER A 766 2.50 19.17 -13.11
N TYR A 767 2.33 19.58 -11.85
CA TYR A 767 3.32 20.33 -11.05
C TYR A 767 4.60 19.57 -10.66
N GLU A 768 4.73 18.27 -10.97
CA GLU A 768 5.82 17.45 -10.42
C GLU A 768 7.22 17.98 -10.80
N ALA A 769 7.39 18.51 -12.02
CA ALA A 769 8.67 19.05 -12.47
C ALA A 769 9.11 20.27 -11.64
N LEU A 770 8.17 21.07 -11.12
CA LEU A 770 8.47 22.16 -10.19
C LEU A 770 8.91 21.61 -8.83
N PHE A 771 8.25 20.56 -8.33
CA PHE A 771 8.67 19.87 -7.12
C PHE A 771 10.13 19.40 -7.24
N TYR A 772 10.48 18.78 -8.37
CA TYR A 772 11.83 18.28 -8.61
C TYR A 772 12.90 19.38 -8.49
N VAL A 773 12.63 20.59 -8.98
CA VAL A 773 13.52 21.76 -8.85
C VAL A 773 13.64 22.20 -7.39
N CYS A 774 12.50 22.42 -6.71
CA CYS A 774 12.48 22.89 -5.31
C CYS A 774 13.15 21.89 -4.37
N PHE A 775 12.83 20.60 -4.53
CA PHE A 775 13.40 19.52 -3.75
C PHE A 775 14.92 19.42 -3.95
N SER A 776 15.40 19.51 -5.20
CA SER A 776 16.84 19.52 -5.50
C SER A 776 17.57 20.70 -4.86
N ALA A 777 16.94 21.88 -4.78
CA ALA A 777 17.49 23.03 -4.08
C ALA A 777 17.61 22.80 -2.56
N VAL A 778 16.61 22.16 -1.94
CA VAL A 778 16.66 21.71 -0.54
C VAL A 778 17.85 20.78 -0.33
N LEU A 779 18.04 19.76 -1.19
CA LEU A 779 19.17 18.82 -1.07
C LEU A 779 20.53 19.52 -1.12
N GLY A 780 20.72 20.43 -2.09
CA GLY A 780 21.97 21.19 -2.23
C GLY A 780 22.27 22.08 -1.03
N CYS A 781 21.24 22.77 -0.52
CA CYS A 781 21.37 23.62 0.67
C CYS A 781 21.65 22.79 1.94
N TRP A 782 20.95 21.68 2.13
CA TRP A 782 21.15 20.77 3.26
C TRP A 782 22.59 20.25 3.34
N LEU A 783 23.12 19.74 2.23
CA LEU A 783 24.51 19.27 2.14
C LEU A 783 25.51 20.37 2.51
N SER A 784 25.27 21.58 2.02
CA SER A 784 26.16 22.73 2.24
C SER A 784 26.14 23.20 3.70
N LEU A 785 24.96 23.21 4.33
CA LEU A 785 24.80 23.59 5.74
C LEU A 785 25.41 22.56 6.70
N GLU A 786 25.20 21.26 6.47
CA GLU A 786 25.79 20.24 7.34
C GLU A 786 27.32 20.22 7.25
N ARG A 787 27.90 20.42 6.05
CA ARG A 787 29.35 20.58 5.87
C ARG A 787 29.87 21.81 6.63
N LEU A 788 29.18 22.95 6.51
CA LEU A 788 29.54 24.19 7.21
C LEU A 788 29.58 24.00 8.73
N LEU A 789 28.56 23.37 9.32
CA LEU A 789 28.47 23.13 10.77
C LEU A 789 29.52 22.15 11.28
N TYR A 790 29.88 21.14 10.46
CA TYR A 790 30.93 20.19 10.79
C TYR A 790 32.31 20.86 10.82
N GLU A 791 32.61 21.68 9.82
CA GLU A 791 33.92 22.34 9.72
C GLU A 791 34.14 23.46 10.74
N ASP A 792 33.08 24.18 11.12
CA ASP A 792 33.09 25.17 12.19
C ASP A 792 33.24 24.53 13.59
N GLY A 793 32.90 23.24 13.73
CA GLY A 793 32.94 22.50 14.99
C GLY A 793 31.80 22.82 15.96
N SER A 794 30.93 23.77 15.62
CA SER A 794 29.80 24.20 16.47
C SER A 794 28.76 23.12 16.72
N ALA A 795 28.58 22.18 15.78
CA ALA A 795 27.64 21.08 15.93
C ALA A 795 28.29 19.77 16.43
N TYR A 796 29.62 19.67 16.56
CA TYR A 796 30.30 18.38 16.78
C TYR A 796 31.37 18.40 17.91
N GLY A 797 31.32 19.42 18.77
CA GLY A 797 32.25 19.60 19.91
C GLY A 797 33.59 20.19 19.47
N GLN A 798 34.16 21.07 20.29
CA GLN A 798 35.49 21.65 20.02
C GLN A 798 36.56 20.55 20.04
N MET A 799 37.07 20.17 18.87
CA MET A 799 38.35 19.45 18.79
C MET A 799 39.45 20.38 19.32
N THR A 800 40.35 19.84 20.15
CA THR A 800 41.51 20.61 20.60
C THR A 800 42.38 20.98 19.39
N SER A 801 43.05 22.14 19.46
CA SER A 801 43.95 22.64 18.40
C SER A 801 45.04 21.63 18.02
N THR A 802 45.46 20.80 18.98
CA THR A 802 46.38 19.69 18.80
C THR A 802 45.77 18.58 17.93
N GLU A 803 44.54 18.13 18.20
CA GLU A 803 43.85 17.09 17.41
C GLU A 803 43.55 17.53 15.97
N GLN A 804 43.23 18.81 15.76
CA GLN A 804 43.07 19.38 14.41
C GLN A 804 44.38 19.39 13.63
N ALA A 805 45.52 19.65 14.29
CA ALA A 805 46.84 19.63 13.65
C ALA A 805 47.30 18.19 13.30
N THR A 806 47.03 17.21 14.16
CA THR A 806 47.38 15.80 13.89
C THR A 806 46.50 15.17 12.81
N ARG A 807 45.21 15.56 12.73
CA ARG A 807 44.28 15.07 11.70
C ARG A 807 44.56 15.68 10.33
N ARG A 808 44.95 16.96 10.27
CA ARG A 808 45.35 17.65 9.02
C ARG A 808 46.67 17.17 8.43
N ARG A 809 47.58 16.60 9.23
CA ARG A 809 48.87 16.06 8.76
C ARG A 809 48.78 14.64 8.17
N ARG A 810 47.68 13.92 8.36
CA ARG A 810 47.48 12.57 7.78
C ARG A 810 46.65 12.66 6.51
N VAL A 811 47.31 12.69 5.36
CA VAL A 811 46.69 12.27 4.09
C VAL A 811 46.27 10.81 4.27
N GLY A 812 44.95 10.55 4.38
CA GLY A 812 44.40 9.22 4.70
C GLY A 812 44.07 8.95 6.18
N GLY A 813 43.67 9.97 6.95
CA GLY A 813 43.19 9.79 8.32
C GLY A 813 42.00 8.81 8.43
N ALA A 814 41.96 8.04 9.52
CA ALA A 814 40.85 7.11 9.79
C ALA A 814 39.51 7.88 9.94
N PRO A 815 38.38 7.32 9.45
CA PRO A 815 37.07 7.93 9.60
C PRO A 815 36.71 8.16 11.08
N ARG A 816 35.95 9.22 11.38
CA ARG A 816 35.47 9.47 12.76
C ARG A 816 34.35 8.49 13.13
N SER A 817 34.15 8.24 14.42
CA SER A 817 32.97 7.50 14.89
C SER A 817 31.69 8.35 14.78
N LEU A 818 30.53 7.66 14.75
CA LEU A 818 29.23 8.33 14.86
C LEU A 818 29.08 9.01 16.23
N GLN A 819 28.40 10.14 16.24
CA GLN A 819 28.04 10.91 17.42
C GLN A 819 26.52 11.09 17.48
N ILE A 820 26.00 11.48 18.64
CA ILE A 820 24.56 11.68 18.82
C ILE A 820 23.96 12.72 17.85
N ASN A 821 24.75 13.74 17.48
CA ASN A 821 24.32 14.78 16.54
C ASN A 821 24.14 14.26 15.11
N ASP A 822 24.72 13.10 14.75
CA ASP A 822 24.46 12.44 13.47
C ASP A 822 23.03 11.87 13.37
N LEU A 823 22.30 11.73 14.50
CA LEU A 823 20.87 11.42 14.48
C LEU A 823 20.07 12.50 13.75
N ARG A 824 20.47 13.78 13.84
CA ARG A 824 19.80 14.85 13.07
C ARG A 824 19.92 14.59 11.57
N VAL A 825 21.12 14.26 11.10
CA VAL A 825 21.37 13.97 9.68
C VAL A 825 20.50 12.81 9.21
N ALA A 826 20.38 11.75 10.02
CA ALA A 826 19.49 10.62 9.74
C ALA A 826 18.00 11.03 9.76
N ALA A 827 17.56 11.83 10.73
CA ALA A 827 16.17 12.33 10.79
C ALA A 827 15.83 13.22 9.58
N THR A 828 16.72 14.14 9.20
CA THR A 828 16.53 14.99 8.02
C THR A 828 16.50 14.15 6.75
N PHE A 829 17.36 13.14 6.62
CA PHE A 829 17.29 12.20 5.51
C PHE A 829 15.93 11.51 5.44
N LEU A 830 15.43 10.95 6.56
CA LEU A 830 14.12 10.28 6.62
C LEU A 830 12.96 11.23 6.31
N LEU A 831 13.01 12.48 6.80
CA LEU A 831 12.02 13.50 6.46
C LEU A 831 12.01 13.81 4.96
N LEU A 832 13.18 14.09 4.38
CA LEU A 832 13.30 14.40 2.94
C LEU A 832 12.95 13.20 2.07
N THR A 833 13.17 12.00 2.59
CA THR A 833 12.75 10.74 1.98
C THR A 833 11.22 10.65 1.92
N ASN A 834 10.50 10.99 2.99
CA ASN A 834 9.03 11.09 2.98
C ASN A 834 8.52 12.23 2.09
N VAL A 835 9.22 13.37 2.05
CA VAL A 835 8.90 14.48 1.15
C VAL A 835 9.05 14.07 -0.32
N ALA A 836 10.10 13.32 -0.67
CA ALA A 836 10.25 12.72 -2.00
C ALA A 836 9.12 11.76 -2.35
N PHE A 837 8.64 11.00 -1.35
CA PHE A 837 7.57 10.02 -1.50
C PHE A 837 6.19 10.65 -1.71
N PHE A 838 5.83 11.67 -0.92
CA PHE A 838 4.49 12.28 -0.91
C PHE A 838 4.38 13.62 -1.66
N GLY A 839 5.50 14.21 -2.07
CA GLY A 839 5.54 15.52 -2.73
C GLY A 839 4.91 15.52 -4.13
N THR A 840 4.88 14.38 -4.81
CA THR A 840 4.35 14.28 -6.19
C THR A 840 3.27 13.22 -6.35
N GLY A 841 2.60 12.77 -5.29
CA GLY A 841 1.54 11.76 -5.40
C GLY A 841 1.28 11.04 -4.09
N ASN A 842 0.41 10.04 -4.13
CA ASN A 842 0.18 9.13 -3.01
C ASN A 842 0.66 7.73 -3.38
N MET A 843 1.97 7.51 -3.23
CA MET A 843 2.64 6.24 -3.47
C MET A 843 2.08 5.05 -2.66
N ALA A 844 1.29 5.29 -1.61
CA ALA A 844 0.58 4.23 -0.89
C ALA A 844 -0.53 3.55 -1.74
N SER A 845 -0.91 4.17 -2.86
CA SER A 845 -1.82 3.65 -3.87
C SER A 845 -1.17 3.80 -5.25
N VAL A 846 -0.64 2.70 -5.79
CA VAL A 846 -0.10 2.67 -7.17
C VAL A 846 -1.19 3.02 -8.19
N SER A 847 -2.47 2.75 -7.86
CA SER A 847 -3.65 3.17 -8.64
C SER A 847 -3.86 4.68 -8.71
N SER A 848 -3.19 5.49 -7.86
CA SER A 848 -3.25 6.95 -7.94
C SER A 848 -2.42 7.55 -9.09
N PHE A 849 -1.58 6.75 -9.76
CA PHE A 849 -0.80 7.21 -10.90
C PHE A 849 -1.60 7.09 -12.20
N SER A 850 -1.88 8.22 -12.83
CA SER A 850 -2.52 8.27 -14.15
C SER A 850 -1.62 7.66 -15.24
N LEU A 851 -2.21 6.78 -16.06
CA LEU A 851 -1.59 6.21 -17.26
C LEU A 851 -1.14 7.28 -18.27
N GLU A 852 -1.70 8.49 -18.21
CA GLU A 852 -1.26 9.63 -19.01
C GLU A 852 0.23 9.96 -18.80
N SER A 853 0.79 9.60 -17.64
CA SER A 853 2.22 9.76 -17.32
C SER A 853 3.14 8.97 -18.26
N VAL A 854 2.67 7.87 -18.86
CA VAL A 854 3.48 6.98 -19.71
C VAL A 854 3.16 7.10 -21.20
N TYR A 855 2.14 7.87 -21.58
CA TYR A 855 1.73 8.04 -22.98
C TYR A 855 2.76 8.70 -23.89
N ARG A 856 3.84 9.26 -23.32
CA ARG A 856 5.00 9.77 -24.09
C ARG A 856 5.89 8.64 -24.61
N PHE A 857 5.71 7.42 -24.11
CA PHE A 857 6.47 6.21 -24.46
C PHE A 857 5.59 5.16 -25.15
N THR A 858 4.38 4.93 -24.64
CA THR A 858 3.44 3.96 -25.21
C THR A 858 2.00 4.33 -24.88
N THR A 859 1.09 4.18 -25.85
CA THR A 859 -0.36 4.30 -25.67
C THR A 859 -1.07 2.95 -25.70
N VAL A 860 -0.37 1.87 -26.07
CA VAL A 860 -0.89 0.50 -26.03
C VAL A 860 -0.73 -0.04 -24.63
N PHE A 861 -1.82 -0.56 -24.04
CA PHE A 861 -1.83 -1.10 -22.69
C PHE A 861 -0.78 -2.21 -22.55
N ALA A 862 0.22 -1.97 -21.72
CA ALA A 862 1.33 -2.88 -21.47
C ALA A 862 1.71 -2.79 -19.98
N PRO A 863 1.02 -3.53 -19.09
CA PRO A 863 1.00 -3.25 -17.65
C PRO A 863 2.40 -3.29 -17.02
N PHE A 864 3.23 -4.27 -17.38
CA PHE A 864 4.60 -4.38 -16.86
C PHE A 864 5.50 -3.23 -17.30
N LEU A 865 5.41 -2.81 -18.57
CA LEU A 865 6.23 -1.72 -19.08
C LEU A 865 5.79 -0.37 -18.51
N MET A 866 4.48 -0.11 -18.52
CA MET A 866 3.90 1.11 -17.97
C MET A 866 4.20 1.22 -16.46
N GLY A 867 4.06 0.12 -15.72
CA GLY A 867 4.44 0.04 -14.31
C GLY A 867 5.93 0.33 -14.09
N ALA A 868 6.83 -0.23 -14.91
CA ALA A 868 8.26 0.04 -14.81
C ALA A 868 8.62 1.52 -15.04
N LEU A 869 7.97 2.20 -16.00
CA LEU A 869 8.15 3.63 -16.25
C LEU A 869 7.64 4.49 -15.08
N LEU A 870 6.51 4.12 -14.48
CA LEU A 870 5.99 4.78 -13.28
C LEU A 870 6.94 4.61 -12.08
N ILE A 871 7.45 3.38 -11.86
CA ILE A 871 8.48 3.13 -10.84
C ILE A 871 9.70 4.01 -11.11
N LEU A 872 10.20 4.07 -12.34
CA LEU A 872 11.33 4.93 -12.69
C LEU A 872 11.08 6.41 -12.33
N LYS A 873 9.90 6.95 -12.64
CA LYS A 873 9.50 8.32 -12.26
C LYS A 873 9.69 8.55 -10.77
N ILE A 874 9.23 7.60 -9.95
CA ILE A 874 9.33 7.63 -8.49
C ILE A 874 10.79 7.59 -8.05
N LEU A 875 11.64 6.77 -8.69
CA LEU A 875 13.03 6.57 -8.29
C LEU A 875 13.93 7.79 -8.50
N ILE A 876 13.56 8.72 -9.38
CA ILE A 876 14.40 9.86 -9.76
C ILE A 876 14.70 10.79 -8.57
N PRO A 877 13.71 11.32 -7.81
CA PRO A 877 13.98 12.10 -6.59
C PRO A 877 14.80 11.35 -5.53
N PHE A 878 14.55 10.05 -5.33
CA PHE A 878 15.33 9.23 -4.40
C PHE A 878 16.78 9.09 -4.83
N SER A 879 17.05 8.98 -6.14
CA SER A 879 18.41 8.89 -6.67
C SER A 879 19.24 10.11 -6.30
N LEU A 880 18.65 11.31 -6.36
CA LEU A 880 19.31 12.56 -5.94
C LEU A 880 19.53 12.62 -4.43
N LEU A 881 18.51 12.26 -3.64
CA LEU A 881 18.60 12.25 -2.18
C LEU A 881 19.68 11.27 -1.69
N SER A 882 19.70 10.04 -2.21
CA SER A 882 20.70 9.03 -1.89
C SER A 882 22.11 9.42 -2.36
N SER A 883 22.24 10.10 -3.50
CA SER A 883 23.52 10.65 -3.97
C SER A 883 24.02 11.77 -3.05
N THR A 884 23.12 12.62 -2.58
CA THR A 884 23.42 13.69 -1.61
C THR A 884 23.90 13.11 -0.29
N LEU A 885 23.23 12.07 0.24
CA LEU A 885 23.64 11.37 1.46
C LEU A 885 25.02 10.71 1.31
N ALA A 886 25.31 10.09 0.15
CA ALA A 886 26.60 9.47 -0.12
C ALA A 886 27.76 10.48 -0.13
N VAL A 887 27.52 11.69 -0.68
CA VAL A 887 28.48 12.80 -0.61
C VAL A 887 28.59 13.34 0.82
N LEU A 888 27.47 13.49 1.52
CA LEU A 888 27.45 14.01 2.90
C LEU A 888 28.23 13.11 3.86
N ALA A 889 28.10 11.79 3.75
CA ALA A 889 28.88 10.84 4.56
C ALA A 889 30.40 11.06 4.38
N ARG A 890 30.85 11.39 3.17
CA ARG A 890 32.26 11.72 2.90
C ARG A 890 32.64 13.11 3.40
N ALA A 891 31.75 14.09 3.27
CA ALA A 891 31.97 15.46 3.75
C ALA A 891 32.09 15.55 5.28
N LEU A 892 31.45 14.64 6.01
CA LEU A 892 31.47 14.56 7.47
C LEU A 892 32.53 13.60 8.03
N ASP A 893 33.45 13.08 7.20
CA ASP A 893 34.46 12.06 7.54
C ASP A 893 33.91 10.78 8.21
N LEU A 894 32.66 10.40 7.89
CA LEU A 894 32.03 9.22 8.47
C LEU A 894 32.47 7.93 7.75
N PRO A 895 32.45 6.77 8.44
CA PRO A 895 32.71 5.50 7.79
C PRO A 895 31.68 5.28 6.68
N ALA A 896 32.13 4.64 5.60
CA ALA A 896 31.25 4.10 4.59
C ALA A 896 30.10 3.33 5.26
N PHE A 897 28.86 3.58 4.84
CA PHE A 897 27.65 2.91 5.35
C PHE A 897 27.20 3.27 6.78
N ALA A 898 27.92 4.09 7.55
CA ALA A 898 27.53 4.38 8.95
C ALA A 898 26.19 5.14 9.07
N LEU A 899 26.02 6.24 8.33
CA LEU A 899 24.74 6.96 8.27
C LEU A 899 23.63 6.11 7.67
N PHE A 900 23.97 5.28 6.69
CA PHE A 900 23.04 4.39 6.03
C PHE A 900 22.48 3.33 6.99
N LEU A 901 23.34 2.66 7.75
CA LEU A 901 22.93 1.66 8.73
C LEU A 901 22.13 2.29 9.89
N LEU A 902 22.43 3.54 10.25
CA LEU A 902 21.65 4.30 11.23
C LEU A 902 20.23 4.60 10.70
N VAL A 903 20.11 5.03 9.45
CA VAL A 903 18.82 5.23 8.77
C VAL A 903 18.04 3.90 8.66
N LEU A 904 18.73 2.80 8.34
CA LEU A 904 18.11 1.48 8.24
C LEU A 904 17.50 1.05 9.58
N ALA A 905 18.30 1.07 10.65
CA ALA A 905 17.86 0.67 11.99
C ALA A 905 16.73 1.55 12.57
N THR A 906 16.58 2.77 12.07
CA THR A 906 15.55 3.72 12.53
C THR A 906 14.27 3.64 11.70
N THR A 907 14.38 3.25 10.43
CA THR A 907 13.23 2.92 9.56
C THR A 907 12.47 1.71 10.11
N ASP A 908 13.16 0.74 10.71
CA ASP A 908 12.54 -0.42 11.37
C ASP A 908 11.59 -0.07 12.52
N ILE A 909 11.79 1.07 13.18
CA ILE A 909 10.86 1.57 14.20
C ILE A 909 9.53 1.94 13.55
N MET A 910 9.56 2.58 12.37
CA MET A 910 8.36 2.89 11.59
C MET A 910 7.69 1.62 11.08
N THR A 911 8.46 0.65 10.57
CA THR A 911 7.95 -0.65 10.12
C THR A 911 7.23 -1.39 11.25
N LEU A 912 7.80 -1.39 12.45
CA LEU A 912 7.17 -1.99 13.64
C LEU A 912 5.91 -1.24 14.07
N ASN A 913 5.88 0.10 13.95
CA ASN A 913 4.68 0.88 14.20
C ASN A 913 3.55 0.48 13.21
N PHE A 914 3.84 0.46 11.91
CA PHE A 914 2.88 0.03 10.89
C PHE A 914 2.42 -1.42 11.07
N PHE A 915 3.28 -2.31 11.56
CA PHE A 915 2.89 -3.68 11.90
C PHE A 915 1.74 -3.74 12.93
N PHE A 916 1.74 -2.85 13.92
CA PHE A 916 0.65 -2.76 14.90
C PHE A 916 -0.56 -1.97 14.41
N LEU A 917 -0.36 -1.11 13.41
CA LEU A 917 -1.45 -0.37 12.75
C LEU A 917 -2.14 -1.15 11.64
N VAL A 918 -1.66 -2.36 11.29
CA VAL A 918 -2.37 -3.26 10.36
C VAL A 918 -3.77 -3.53 10.90
N LYS A 919 -4.76 -3.12 10.12
CA LYS A 919 -6.17 -3.43 10.32
C LYS A 919 -6.51 -4.66 9.51
N ASP A 920 -7.37 -5.49 10.07
CA ASP A 920 -7.90 -6.71 9.44
C ASP A 920 -9.43 -6.75 9.45
N HIS A 921 -10.03 -5.60 9.74
CA HIS A 921 -11.46 -5.33 9.72
C HIS A 921 -11.65 -3.84 9.42
N GLY A 922 -12.85 -3.46 9.03
CA GLY A 922 -13.16 -2.13 8.52
C GLY A 922 -13.32 -2.15 7.01
N SER A 923 -13.34 -0.97 6.39
CA SER A 923 -13.29 -0.94 4.92
C SER A 923 -11.94 -1.53 4.51
N TRP A 924 -11.92 -2.28 3.43
CA TRP A 924 -10.65 -2.84 3.00
C TRP A 924 -9.73 -1.78 2.38
N LEU A 925 -10.17 -0.53 2.18
CA LEU A 925 -9.22 0.59 2.00
C LEU A 925 -8.42 0.78 3.25
N GLU A 926 -9.05 0.76 4.41
CA GLU A 926 -8.31 0.84 5.67
C GLU A 926 -7.40 -0.39 5.82
N ILE A 927 -7.90 -1.60 5.56
CA ILE A 927 -7.09 -2.84 5.59
C ILE A 927 -5.93 -2.75 4.60
N GLY A 928 -6.22 -2.61 3.31
CA GLY A 928 -5.26 -2.49 2.22
C GLY A 928 -4.29 -1.34 2.38
N THR A 929 -4.73 -0.17 2.84
CA THR A 929 -3.84 0.98 3.12
C THR A 929 -2.89 0.64 4.27
N THR A 930 -3.36 0.02 5.35
CA THR A 930 -2.49 -0.38 6.47
C THR A 930 -1.52 -1.50 6.10
N ILE A 931 -1.93 -2.45 5.26
CA ILE A 931 -1.05 -3.45 4.63
C ILE A 931 0.01 -2.74 3.78
N SER A 932 -0.42 -1.88 2.86
CA SER A 932 0.46 -1.11 1.98
C SER A 932 1.45 -0.29 2.79
N HIS A 933 1.04 0.39 3.86
CA HIS A 933 1.96 1.13 4.74
C HIS A 933 3.03 0.23 5.34
N PHE A 934 2.66 -0.95 5.87
CA PHE A 934 3.62 -1.91 6.41
C PHE A 934 4.55 -2.49 5.34
N VAL A 935 3.99 -2.94 4.21
CA VAL A 935 4.75 -3.53 3.10
C VAL A 935 5.68 -2.49 2.47
N ILE A 936 5.20 -1.26 2.27
CA ILE A 936 6.01 -0.14 1.78
C ILE A 936 7.14 0.13 2.77
N ALA A 937 6.88 0.27 4.07
CA ALA A 937 7.91 0.52 5.08
C ALA A 937 8.96 -0.61 5.14
N SER A 938 8.52 -1.85 5.05
CA SER A 938 9.42 -3.03 5.03
C SER A 938 10.24 -3.11 3.73
N ALA A 939 9.59 -2.95 2.57
CA ALA A 939 10.24 -2.90 1.26
C ALA A 939 11.16 -1.68 1.14
N PHE A 940 10.86 -0.61 1.89
CA PHE A 940 11.65 0.61 1.94
C PHE A 940 13.09 0.31 2.34
N ILE A 941 13.30 -0.59 3.28
CA ILE A 941 14.63 -0.96 3.75
C ILE A 941 15.46 -1.60 2.63
N VAL A 942 14.87 -2.51 1.87
CA VAL A 942 15.50 -3.13 0.69
C VAL A 942 15.76 -2.07 -0.38
N PHE A 943 14.76 -1.22 -0.63
CA PHE A 943 14.84 -0.11 -1.56
C PHE A 943 15.98 0.86 -1.22
N GLN A 944 16.11 1.28 0.04
CA GLN A 944 17.22 2.08 0.55
C GLN A 944 18.57 1.42 0.27
N CYS A 945 18.70 0.11 0.51
CA CYS A 945 19.94 -0.63 0.24
C CYS A 945 20.32 -0.54 -1.24
N LEU A 946 19.37 -0.76 -2.14
CA LEU A 946 19.57 -0.66 -3.59
C LEU A 946 19.92 0.77 -4.01
N MET A 947 19.19 1.76 -3.51
CA MET A 947 19.44 3.17 -3.82
C MET A 947 20.78 3.66 -3.30
N PHE A 948 21.23 3.18 -2.15
CA PHE A 948 22.54 3.50 -1.60
C PHE A 948 23.67 2.88 -2.43
N ALA A 949 23.50 1.62 -2.87
CA ALA A 949 24.47 0.97 -3.76
C ALA A 949 24.54 1.69 -5.12
N ALA A 950 23.38 2.01 -5.70
CA ALA A 950 23.27 2.77 -6.95
C ALA A 950 23.86 4.17 -6.80
N SER A 951 23.59 4.87 -5.70
CA SER A 951 24.14 6.22 -5.48
C SER A 951 25.64 6.21 -5.29
N TRP A 952 26.22 5.17 -4.69
CA TRP A 952 27.68 5.04 -4.64
C TRP A 952 28.30 4.87 -6.02
N ALA A 953 27.67 4.06 -6.88
CA ALA A 953 28.10 3.87 -8.27
C ALA A 953 27.95 5.18 -9.08
N LEU A 954 26.82 5.86 -8.93
CA LEU A 954 26.53 7.14 -9.58
C LEU A 954 27.42 8.28 -9.05
N VAL A 955 27.70 8.37 -7.76
CA VAL A 955 28.56 9.44 -7.24
C VAL A 955 30.03 9.20 -7.62
N GLY A 956 30.48 7.94 -7.69
CA GLY A 956 31.86 7.62 -8.05
C GLY A 956 32.89 8.18 -7.04
N LYS A 957 34.12 8.47 -7.50
CA LYS A 957 35.21 9.02 -6.66
C LYS A 957 35.29 10.55 -6.79
N VAL A 958 34.32 11.26 -6.19
CA VAL A 958 34.33 12.73 -6.11
C VAL A 958 35.33 13.24 -5.08
N LEU A 959 35.85 14.44 -5.35
CA LEU A 959 36.69 15.22 -4.46
C LEU A 959 35.80 16.12 -3.61
N VAL A 960 35.91 15.98 -2.29
CA VAL A 960 35.26 16.85 -1.30
C VAL A 960 36.36 17.66 -0.62
N PRO A 961 36.64 18.88 -1.10
CA PRO A 961 37.66 19.74 -0.49
C PRO A 961 37.20 20.21 0.91
N PRO A 962 38.10 20.72 1.78
CA PRO A 962 37.71 21.46 2.97
C PRO A 962 37.10 22.83 2.56
N ALA A 963 36.07 23.33 3.27
CA ALA A 963 35.35 24.54 2.90
C ALA A 963 36.26 25.79 2.95
N PRO A 964 35.98 26.78 2.10
CA PRO A 964 36.74 28.01 2.06
C PRO A 964 36.56 28.76 3.39
N ARG A 965 37.66 28.92 4.14
CA ARG A 965 37.70 29.88 5.23
C ARG A 965 37.35 31.25 4.64
N GLY A 966 36.20 31.79 5.02
CA GLY A 966 35.85 33.17 4.72
C GLY A 966 37.05 34.05 5.05
N ARG A 967 37.45 34.91 4.11
CA ARG A 967 38.62 35.80 4.21
C ARG A 967 38.67 36.41 5.61
N SER A 968 39.44 35.81 6.52
CA SER A 968 39.81 36.48 7.76
C SER A 968 40.67 37.63 7.29
N ASN A 969 40.19 38.86 7.52
CA ASN A 969 41.00 40.05 7.33
C ASN A 969 42.30 39.83 8.11
N ARG A 970 43.35 39.46 7.38
CA ARG A 970 44.73 39.54 7.82
C ARG A 970 45.09 41.03 7.77
N LYS A 971 44.54 41.78 8.73
CA LYS A 971 45.00 43.09 9.14
C LYS A 971 45.21 43.02 10.65
N GLU A 972 46.26 42.30 11.04
CA GLU A 972 47.00 42.63 12.24
C GLU A 972 48.21 43.44 11.77
N ARG A 973 48.16 44.74 12.00
CA ARG A 973 49.28 45.55 12.44
C ARG A 973 48.93 46.08 13.81
#